data_AF-A0AAN8GXP7-F1
#
_entry.id   AF-A0AAN8GXP7-F1
#
_cell.length_a   1.000
_cell.length_b   1.000
_cell.length_c   1.000
_cell.angle_alpha   90.00
_cell.angle_beta   90.00
_cell.angle_gamma   90.00
#
_symmetry.space_group_name_H-M   'P 1'
#
loop_
_entity.id
_entity.type
_entity.pdbx_description
1 polymer ?
#
loop_
_entity_poly.entity_id
_entity_poly.type
_entity_poly.pdbx_seq_one_letter_code
_entity_poly.pdbx_strand_id
1 'polypeptide(L)'
;MATLYVSPHPDDFRSLLTLIAAEFCPSSRPRTLTEDPPASLNACSRPTLVLGAGGSESVLSGAPAVSWYLANQGKRAGADTKQQSQVWQWLSFADNELTPVSCAVVFPLMGMTGVDKKLQQSSRAQMMRVLKVLDKALEPRTFLVGESITLADMAVATAVLLPFKYVLEPSDRKVLTNVTRWFTTCTNQPQFLKVLGAITLCEKMVPVTPKPNAAANPKAAASPKAAPASPAVESADAEANGPPKTEAQLKKDAKKREKLEKFQQKKDMEEKKKTLPQTEKKAKPEKKELEVISYSVPTAPGEKKDVISPLPDSYSPQYVEAAWYPWWEKQGFFKPEYGRKSISDANPRGVFMMCIPPPNVTGSLHLGHALTNAIQDSLTRWHRMRGETTLWNPGCDHAGIATQVVVEKKLMREKGQSRHDLGRDNFIQEVWKWKNEKGDRIYHQLKKLGSSLDWDRACFTMDPKLSYAVQEAFIRMHDEGVIYRSKRLVNWSCTLNSAISDIEVDKKELTGRTLLPVPGYKEKVEFGVLVSFAYKVDGTDEEVIVATTRIETMLGDSAVSVHPADPRYQHLKGKMVLHPFCDRKMPIVFDDFVDVSFGTGAVKITPAHDHNDYEVGERHNLAFINILDENGLLINVPPPFLGMKRFEARKAVLQALKDRGHFKEIKDNPMVVPVCSRSKDIVEPLLKPQWYVSCADMAKQAADSVREGRLKIIPDHHLKTWFNWLDNIRDWCISRQLWWGHRIPAYFITVNDPSVKPGEDMDGHYWISGRSEEVVREKAAKRFNVSADKISLRQDEDVLDTWFSSGIFPFSIFGWPNETQDLNVFYPGTLLETGHDILFFWVARMVMMGLKLTGKLPFTEVYLHAVVRDAHGRKMSKSLGNVIDPLDVIAGISLESLHALFSDSNLEPVEVAKAKQGQTSDYPNGIPECGTDALRFALCAYTSQGRDINLDVNRILGYRHFCNKLWNAVKFAMKTLGENFVPSEKAQLRGDESVSDRWILSRLSAAVALCDAGFKAYEFPTITTAIYNFWLYELCDVYLESVKPVLSRAEEDRSSQRQALVCRQTLYTCLDVGLRLLSPIMPFVGEELYQRLPRRRPQSDPPQHHRHFVPRFRGVLLAQ
;
A
#
# COMPACT_ATOMS: atom_id res chain seq x y z
N MET A 1 -26.31 52.84 -3.10
CA MET A 1 -25.43 52.40 -2.00
C MET A 1 -25.45 50.88 -2.00
N ALA A 2 -24.30 50.21 -1.90
CA ALA A 2 -24.26 48.75 -1.99
C ALA A 2 -24.92 48.08 -0.77
N THR A 3 -25.61 46.97 -1.00
CA THR A 3 -26.33 46.23 0.06
C THR A 3 -25.77 44.80 0.16
N LEU A 4 -25.33 44.41 1.35
CA LEU A 4 -24.75 43.10 1.65
C LEU A 4 -25.76 42.24 2.43
N TYR A 5 -26.20 41.14 1.83
CA TYR A 5 -27.06 40.14 2.43
C TYR A 5 -26.23 39.00 3.00
N VAL A 6 -26.34 38.73 4.30
CA VAL A 6 -25.57 37.72 5.04
C VAL A 6 -26.47 36.76 5.80
N SER A 7 -25.92 35.61 6.23
CA SER A 7 -26.64 34.67 7.08
C SER A 7 -27.00 35.29 8.44
N PRO A 8 -28.19 35.01 9.00
CA PRO A 8 -28.54 35.41 10.37
C PRO A 8 -27.80 34.58 11.43
N HIS A 9 -27.13 33.49 11.04
CA HIS A 9 -26.41 32.63 12.00
C HIS A 9 -25.09 33.29 12.44
N PRO A 10 -24.87 33.53 13.74
CA PRO A 10 -23.73 34.32 14.24
C PRO A 10 -22.37 33.66 13.99
N ASP A 11 -22.32 32.33 13.83
CA ASP A 11 -21.09 31.58 13.53
C ASP A 11 -20.98 31.11 12.06
N ASP A 12 -21.76 31.67 11.13
CA ASP A 12 -21.59 31.39 9.70
C ASP A 12 -20.30 32.01 9.16
N PHE A 13 -19.22 31.22 9.13
CA PHE A 13 -17.87 31.69 8.77
C PHE A 13 -17.80 32.37 7.38
N ARG A 14 -18.66 31.96 6.44
CA ARG A 14 -18.77 32.58 5.10
C ARG A 14 -19.27 34.03 5.20
N SER A 15 -20.27 34.28 6.03
CA SER A 15 -20.76 35.62 6.33
C SER A 15 -19.75 36.42 7.16
N LEU A 16 -19.09 35.81 8.14
CA LEU A 16 -18.09 36.47 9.00
C LEU A 16 -16.91 37.01 8.20
N LEU A 17 -16.38 36.23 7.24
CA LEU A 17 -15.30 36.69 6.34
C LEU A 17 -15.69 37.98 5.60
N THR A 18 -16.91 38.00 5.07
CA THR A 18 -17.40 39.14 4.28
C THR A 18 -17.68 40.36 5.15
N LEU A 19 -18.20 40.15 6.36
CA LEU A 19 -18.44 41.23 7.33
C LEU A 19 -17.11 41.84 7.82
N ILE A 20 -16.09 41.01 8.07
CA ILE A 20 -14.75 41.50 8.44
C ILE A 20 -14.14 42.28 7.27
N ALA A 21 -14.19 41.74 6.05
CA ALA A 21 -13.69 42.44 4.86
C ALA A 21 -14.38 43.81 4.65
N ALA A 22 -15.69 43.91 4.95
CA ALA A 22 -16.43 45.17 4.89
C ALA A 22 -15.94 46.22 5.91
N GLU A 23 -15.52 45.81 7.12
CA GLU A 23 -14.99 46.74 8.13
C GLU A 23 -13.61 47.31 7.75
N PHE A 24 -12.86 46.62 6.91
CA PHE A 24 -11.61 47.14 6.33
C PHE A 24 -11.83 48.06 5.11
N CYS A 25 -13.09 48.37 4.77
CA CYS A 25 -13.46 49.27 3.67
C CYS A 25 -14.37 50.43 4.14
N PRO A 26 -13.84 51.42 4.89
CA PRO A 26 -14.67 52.43 5.54
C PRO A 26 -15.30 53.46 4.58
N SER A 27 -14.71 53.71 3.41
CA SER A 27 -15.19 54.70 2.43
C SER A 27 -16.36 54.24 1.55
N SER A 28 -16.62 52.92 1.49
CA SER A 28 -17.68 52.33 0.65
C SER A 28 -18.37 51.14 1.32
N ARG A 29 -18.45 51.16 2.66
CA ARG A 29 -19.05 50.08 3.45
C ARG A 29 -20.49 49.81 3.01
N PRO A 30 -20.85 48.57 2.63
CA PRO A 30 -22.21 48.24 2.24
C PRO A 30 -23.16 48.23 3.45
N ARG A 31 -24.44 48.49 3.18
CA ARG A 31 -25.51 48.30 4.16
C ARG A 31 -25.73 46.80 4.37
N THR A 32 -25.53 46.29 5.58
CA THR A 32 -25.73 44.87 5.90
C THR A 32 -27.19 44.57 6.24
N LEU A 33 -27.75 43.53 5.63
CA LEU A 33 -29.06 42.96 5.93
C LEU A 33 -28.95 41.45 6.17
N THR A 34 -29.72 40.92 7.11
CA THR A 34 -29.82 39.47 7.39
C THR A 34 -31.02 38.82 6.69
N GLU A 35 -31.81 39.61 5.97
CA GLU A 35 -32.96 39.18 5.18
C GLU A 35 -32.52 38.49 3.88
N ASP A 36 -33.46 37.89 3.15
CA ASP A 36 -33.17 37.35 1.82
C ASP A 36 -33.01 38.48 0.77
N PRO A 37 -32.08 38.35 -0.18
CA PRO A 37 -32.04 39.26 -1.32
C PRO A 37 -33.35 39.14 -2.13
N PRO A 38 -33.86 40.24 -2.72
CA PRO A 38 -35.04 40.21 -3.58
C PRO A 38 -34.97 39.09 -4.63
N ALA A 39 -36.05 38.32 -4.78
CA ALA A 39 -36.11 37.17 -5.70
C ALA A 39 -35.82 37.56 -7.17
N SER A 40 -36.06 38.82 -7.54
CA SER A 40 -35.77 39.38 -8.86
C SER A 40 -34.28 39.45 -9.22
N LEU A 41 -33.37 39.24 -8.25
CA LEU A 41 -31.92 39.40 -8.43
C LEU A 41 -31.17 38.09 -8.79
N ASN A 42 -31.85 36.94 -8.89
CA ASN A 42 -31.26 35.64 -9.25
C ASN A 42 -29.98 35.27 -8.45
N ALA A 43 -29.90 35.63 -7.16
CA ALA A 43 -28.73 35.38 -6.33
C ALA A 43 -28.62 33.89 -5.92
N CYS A 44 -27.53 33.21 -6.30
CA CYS A 44 -27.39 31.76 -6.13
C CYS A 44 -26.88 31.31 -4.74
N SER A 45 -26.34 32.21 -3.89
CA SER A 45 -25.79 31.83 -2.58
C SER A 45 -25.48 33.03 -1.68
N ARG A 46 -25.76 32.95 -0.37
CA ARG A 46 -25.26 33.91 0.64
C ARG A 46 -23.78 33.66 0.96
N PRO A 47 -22.98 34.70 1.28
CA PRO A 47 -23.33 36.13 1.27
C PRO A 47 -23.45 36.70 -0.14
N THR A 48 -24.31 37.72 -0.30
CA THR A 48 -24.62 38.36 -1.59
C THR A 48 -24.46 39.87 -1.47
N LEU A 49 -23.69 40.50 -2.36
CA LEU A 49 -23.52 41.95 -2.45
C LEU A 49 -24.19 42.49 -3.71
N VAL A 50 -25.13 43.40 -3.53
CA VAL A 50 -25.82 44.11 -4.61
C VAL A 50 -25.17 45.48 -4.76
N LEU A 51 -24.57 45.74 -5.92
CA LEU A 51 -23.90 46.99 -6.25
C LEU A 51 -24.85 47.89 -7.05
N GLY A 52 -25.08 49.11 -6.57
CA GLY A 52 -26.01 50.06 -7.19
C GLY A 52 -25.42 51.45 -7.37
N ALA A 53 -25.11 51.78 -8.64
CA ALA A 53 -25.10 53.13 -9.22
C ALA A 53 -25.02 53.02 -10.76
N GLY A 54 -26.02 53.51 -11.51
CA GLY A 54 -25.93 53.70 -12.97
C GLY A 54 -26.83 52.85 -13.89
N GLY A 55 -28.03 52.43 -13.46
CA GLY A 55 -29.06 51.90 -14.37
C GLY A 55 -29.07 50.37 -14.61
N SER A 56 -28.09 49.61 -14.12
CA SER A 56 -28.15 48.14 -14.03
C SER A 56 -27.69 47.65 -12.66
N GLU A 57 -28.52 46.89 -11.95
CA GLU A 57 -28.16 46.26 -10.68
C GLU A 57 -27.24 45.05 -10.94
N SER A 58 -25.98 45.11 -10.49
CA SER A 58 -25.04 43.98 -10.59
C SER A 58 -24.91 43.26 -9.25
N VAL A 59 -24.94 41.93 -9.28
CA VAL A 59 -24.95 41.07 -8.08
C VAL A 59 -23.67 40.25 -8.02
N LEU A 60 -22.98 40.28 -6.88
CA LEU A 60 -21.89 39.37 -6.54
C LEU A 60 -22.36 38.40 -5.45
N SER A 61 -22.17 37.10 -5.62
CA SER A 61 -22.55 36.08 -4.64
C SER A 61 -21.40 35.15 -4.30
N GLY A 62 -21.36 34.70 -3.04
CA GLY A 62 -20.32 33.81 -2.52
C GLY A 62 -19.22 34.55 -1.76
N ALA A 63 -18.80 34.00 -0.63
CA ALA A 63 -17.89 34.67 0.30
C ALA A 63 -16.54 35.09 -0.33
N PRO A 64 -15.85 34.26 -1.15
CA PRO A 64 -14.60 34.66 -1.77
C PRO A 64 -14.76 35.85 -2.73
N ALA A 65 -15.77 35.81 -3.61
CA ALA A 65 -15.99 36.85 -4.62
C ALA A 65 -16.40 38.19 -3.98
N VAL A 66 -17.31 38.15 -3.01
CA VAL A 66 -17.76 39.36 -2.32
C VAL A 66 -16.64 39.95 -1.45
N SER A 67 -15.92 39.10 -0.72
CA SER A 67 -14.83 39.56 0.15
C SER A 67 -13.63 40.07 -0.64
N TRP A 68 -13.34 39.48 -1.81
CA TRP A 68 -12.35 40.00 -2.74
C TRP A 68 -12.69 41.40 -3.21
N TYR A 69 -13.95 41.63 -3.62
CA TYR A 69 -14.41 42.96 -4.04
C TYR A 69 -14.25 44.00 -2.91
N LEU A 70 -14.70 43.67 -1.70
CA LEU A 70 -14.62 44.57 -0.54
C LEU A 70 -13.17 44.83 -0.11
N ALA A 71 -12.34 43.79 -0.07
CA ALA A 71 -10.93 43.91 0.27
C ALA A 71 -10.17 44.75 -0.78
N ASN A 72 -10.49 44.62 -2.06
CA ASN A 72 -9.88 45.42 -3.12
C ASN A 72 -10.22 46.92 -2.95
N GLN A 73 -11.48 47.25 -2.64
CA GLN A 73 -11.90 48.62 -2.32
C GLN A 73 -11.17 49.17 -1.07
N GLY A 74 -10.93 48.32 -0.07
CA GLY A 74 -10.17 48.66 1.14
C GLY A 74 -8.65 48.60 1.00
N LYS A 75 -8.10 48.38 -0.20
CA LYS A 75 -6.65 48.16 -0.47
C LYS A 75 -6.04 47.02 0.37
N ARG A 76 -6.82 45.96 0.64
CA ARG A 76 -6.45 44.75 1.39
C ARG A 76 -6.31 43.49 0.54
N ALA A 77 -6.38 43.61 -0.79
CA ALA A 77 -6.22 42.49 -1.72
C ALA A 77 -4.76 42.22 -2.14
N GLY A 78 -3.77 42.94 -1.57
CA GLY A 78 -2.36 42.88 -1.94
C GLY A 78 -1.92 44.12 -2.73
N ALA A 79 -0.67 44.58 -2.51
CA ALA A 79 -0.16 45.84 -3.07
C ALA A 79 0.30 45.73 -4.53
N ASP A 80 0.71 44.53 -4.95
CA ASP A 80 1.18 44.23 -6.30
C ASP A 80 0.62 42.88 -6.78
N THR A 81 0.86 42.54 -8.05
CA THR A 81 0.36 41.30 -8.65
C THR A 81 0.85 40.03 -7.94
N LYS A 82 2.06 40.06 -7.37
CA LYS A 82 2.62 38.94 -6.62
C LYS A 82 1.87 38.75 -5.29
N GLN A 83 1.66 39.82 -4.54
CA GLN A 83 0.88 39.79 -3.30
C GLN A 83 -0.58 39.41 -3.56
N GLN A 84 -1.20 39.93 -4.63
CA GLN A 84 -2.56 39.55 -5.02
C GLN A 84 -2.67 38.04 -5.32
N SER A 85 -1.67 37.47 -5.98
CA SER A 85 -1.59 36.02 -6.24
C SER A 85 -1.41 35.22 -4.95
N GLN A 86 -0.58 35.72 -4.02
CA GLN A 86 -0.42 35.11 -2.70
C GLN A 86 -1.70 35.19 -1.86
N VAL A 87 -2.47 36.27 -1.98
CA VAL A 87 -3.78 36.37 -1.33
C VAL A 87 -4.71 35.27 -1.86
N TRP A 88 -4.80 35.10 -3.19
CA TRP A 88 -5.58 34.00 -3.79
C TRP A 88 -5.12 32.60 -3.36
N GLN A 89 -3.81 32.38 -3.24
CA GLN A 89 -3.26 31.13 -2.71
C GLN A 89 -3.83 30.83 -1.32
N TRP A 90 -3.86 31.83 -0.42
CA TRP A 90 -4.37 31.65 0.94
C TRP A 90 -5.90 31.58 1.04
N LEU A 91 -6.66 32.24 0.15
CA LEU A 91 -8.10 32.00 0.04
C LEU A 91 -8.38 30.56 -0.37
N SER A 92 -7.66 30.05 -1.39
CA SER A 92 -7.78 28.67 -1.83
C SER A 92 -7.41 27.69 -0.71
N PHE A 93 -6.34 27.97 0.05
CA PHE A 93 -5.96 27.17 1.21
C PHE A 93 -7.03 27.20 2.32
N ALA A 94 -7.63 28.35 2.60
CA ALA A 94 -8.70 28.47 3.58
C ALA A 94 -9.94 27.64 3.20
N ASP A 95 -10.37 27.70 1.93
CA ASP A 95 -11.58 27.03 1.46
C ASP A 95 -11.38 25.51 1.25
N ASN A 96 -10.24 25.11 0.68
CA ASN A 96 -10.03 23.72 0.24
C ASN A 96 -9.31 22.86 1.27
N GLU A 97 -8.48 23.44 2.14
CA GLU A 97 -7.64 22.68 3.09
C GLU A 97 -8.10 22.86 4.53
N LEU A 98 -8.28 24.11 4.99
CA LEU A 98 -8.60 24.40 6.39
C LEU A 98 -10.08 24.23 6.73
N THR A 99 -10.98 24.82 5.95
CA THR A 99 -12.42 24.79 6.25
C THR A 99 -12.97 23.36 6.37
N PRO A 100 -12.65 22.41 5.46
CA PRO A 100 -13.17 21.05 5.56
C PRO A 100 -12.71 20.33 6.83
N VAL A 101 -11.44 20.46 7.21
CA VAL A 101 -10.89 19.80 8.41
C VAL A 101 -11.37 20.48 9.70
N SER A 102 -11.55 21.81 9.70
CA SER A 102 -12.15 22.54 10.82
C SER A 102 -13.59 22.09 11.07
N CYS A 103 -14.42 22.02 10.02
CA CYS A 103 -15.82 21.58 10.11
C CYS A 103 -15.92 20.13 10.58
N ALA A 104 -15.08 19.23 10.05
CA ALA A 104 -15.10 17.81 10.41
C ALA A 104 -14.82 17.53 11.90
N VAL A 105 -14.14 18.43 12.60
CA VAL A 105 -13.84 18.29 14.03
C VAL A 105 -14.84 19.04 14.91
N VAL A 106 -15.25 20.24 14.49
CA VAL A 106 -16.12 21.13 15.28
C VAL A 106 -17.59 20.71 15.21
N PHE A 107 -18.12 20.37 14.03
CA PHE A 107 -19.56 20.11 13.86
C PHE A 107 -20.07 18.93 14.70
N PRO A 108 -19.31 17.83 14.91
CA PRO A 108 -19.67 16.80 15.87
C PRO A 108 -19.75 17.31 17.31
N LEU A 109 -18.85 18.21 17.72
CA LEU A 109 -18.85 18.81 19.07
C LEU A 109 -20.04 19.74 19.28
N MET A 110 -20.52 20.39 18.22
CA MET A 110 -21.72 21.24 18.23
C MET A 110 -23.02 20.45 18.07
N GLY A 111 -22.96 19.12 17.95
CA GLY A 111 -24.15 18.27 17.78
C GLY A 111 -24.80 18.37 16.40
N MET A 112 -24.12 18.94 15.39
CA MET A 112 -24.64 19.10 14.03
C MET A 112 -24.47 17.84 13.17
N THR A 113 -23.61 16.90 13.59
CA THR A 113 -23.34 15.62 12.92
C THR A 113 -23.19 14.51 13.96
N GLY A 114 -23.55 13.27 13.62
CA GLY A 114 -23.41 12.12 14.53
C GLY A 114 -21.99 11.92 15.04
N VAL A 115 -21.82 11.55 16.32
CA VAL A 115 -20.51 11.45 16.97
C VAL A 115 -19.93 10.03 16.81
N ASP A 116 -19.02 9.85 15.84
CA ASP A 116 -18.07 8.73 15.81
C ASP A 116 -16.73 9.18 16.44
N LYS A 117 -16.36 8.55 17.56
CA LYS A 117 -15.13 8.87 18.31
C LYS A 117 -13.85 8.60 17.52
N LYS A 118 -13.83 7.61 16.61
CA LYS A 118 -12.64 7.30 15.77
C LYS A 118 -12.50 8.31 14.64
N LEU A 119 -13.60 8.71 14.00
CA LEU A 119 -13.61 9.76 12.98
C LEU A 119 -13.20 11.11 13.59
N GLN A 120 -13.65 11.41 14.81
CA GLN A 120 -13.26 12.65 15.51
C GLN A 120 -11.76 12.71 15.79
N GLN A 121 -11.13 11.60 16.19
CA GLN A 121 -9.70 11.54 16.48
C GLN A 121 -8.84 11.67 15.21
N SER A 122 -9.24 11.01 14.12
CA SER A 122 -8.54 11.10 12.83
C SER A 122 -8.69 12.48 12.17
N SER A 123 -9.89 13.07 12.18
CA SER A 123 -10.13 14.44 11.72
C SER A 123 -9.33 15.46 12.52
N ARG A 124 -9.21 15.28 13.84
CA ARG A 124 -8.37 16.14 14.70
C ARG A 124 -6.89 16.02 14.33
N ALA A 125 -6.39 14.82 14.09
CA ALA A 125 -5.00 14.62 13.65
C ALA A 125 -4.73 15.25 12.27
N GLN A 126 -5.70 15.20 11.35
CA GLN A 126 -5.60 15.87 10.05
C GLN A 126 -5.61 17.39 10.20
N MET A 127 -6.53 17.96 10.98
CA MET A 127 -6.56 19.39 11.29
C MET A 127 -5.23 19.88 11.88
N MET A 128 -4.65 19.14 12.85
CA MET A 128 -3.35 19.49 13.42
C MET A 128 -2.19 19.43 12.41
N ARG A 129 -2.25 18.55 11.40
CA ARG A 129 -1.24 18.53 10.31
C ARG A 129 -1.34 19.78 9.43
N VAL A 130 -2.55 20.15 9.01
CA VAL A 130 -2.76 21.35 8.19
C VAL A 130 -2.36 22.61 8.96
N LEU A 131 -2.70 22.71 10.25
CA LEU A 131 -2.32 23.82 11.11
C LEU A 131 -0.79 23.93 11.32
N LYS A 132 -0.05 22.81 11.33
CA LYS A 132 1.43 22.84 11.38
C LYS A 132 2.06 23.41 10.11
N VAL A 133 1.46 23.18 8.95
CA VAL A 133 1.91 23.78 7.69
C VAL A 133 1.73 25.30 7.75
N LEU A 134 0.57 25.75 8.25
CA LEU A 134 0.29 27.16 8.49
C LEU A 134 1.25 27.77 9.53
N ASP A 135 1.54 27.04 10.62
CA ASP A 135 2.45 27.48 11.68
C ASP A 135 3.86 27.76 11.14
N LYS A 136 4.39 26.84 10.33
CA LYS A 136 5.67 27.01 9.66
C LYS A 136 5.67 28.18 8.67
N ALA A 137 4.57 28.40 7.95
CA ALA A 137 4.46 29.53 7.03
C ALA A 137 4.45 30.90 7.75
N LEU A 138 3.95 30.93 8.98
CA LEU A 138 3.87 32.12 9.84
C LEU A 138 5.11 32.33 10.74
N GLU A 139 6.05 31.38 10.75
CA GLU A 139 7.27 31.46 11.57
C GLU A 139 8.08 32.75 11.27
N PRO A 140 8.37 33.13 10.01
CA PRO A 140 9.11 34.36 9.74
C PRO A 140 8.22 35.60 9.52
N ARG A 141 6.90 35.54 9.78
CA ARG A 141 5.96 36.57 9.31
C ARG A 141 4.94 37.02 10.35
N THR A 142 4.67 38.31 10.41
CA THR A 142 3.58 38.85 11.24
C THR A 142 2.21 38.55 10.63
N PHE A 143 2.08 38.64 9.29
CA PHE A 143 0.86 38.39 8.51
C PHE A 143 1.15 37.45 7.33
N LEU A 144 0.13 36.85 6.73
CA LEU A 144 0.30 35.85 5.67
C LEU A 144 0.88 36.44 4.37
N VAL A 145 0.48 37.68 4.05
CA VAL A 145 0.91 38.40 2.84
C VAL A 145 1.24 39.84 3.20
N GLY A 146 2.49 40.25 2.95
CA GLY A 146 2.97 41.61 3.22
C GLY A 146 3.06 41.94 4.72
N GLU A 147 3.13 43.24 5.01
CA GLU A 147 3.38 43.78 6.37
C GLU A 147 2.10 44.24 7.09
N SER A 148 0.92 43.97 6.53
CA SER A 148 -0.36 44.34 7.14
C SER A 148 -1.43 43.30 6.83
N ILE A 149 -2.53 43.33 7.58
CA ILE A 149 -3.66 42.40 7.36
C ILE A 149 -4.20 42.54 5.93
N THR A 150 -4.29 41.41 5.27
CA THR A 150 -4.89 41.25 3.94
C THR A 150 -6.10 40.32 4.00
N LEU A 151 -6.80 40.16 2.88
CA LEU A 151 -7.87 39.17 2.77
C LEU A 151 -7.39 37.73 3.03
N ALA A 152 -6.10 37.43 2.80
CA ALA A 152 -5.52 36.14 3.19
C ALA A 152 -5.67 35.88 4.69
N ASP A 153 -5.33 36.88 5.51
CA ASP A 153 -5.41 36.78 6.95
C ASP A 153 -6.86 36.64 7.42
N MET A 154 -7.77 37.39 6.81
CA MET A 154 -9.21 37.32 7.12
C MET A 154 -9.80 35.94 6.80
N ALA A 155 -9.49 35.38 5.62
CA ALA A 155 -9.98 34.08 5.19
C ALA A 155 -9.46 32.95 6.08
N VAL A 156 -8.15 32.94 6.33
CA VAL A 156 -7.54 31.89 7.16
C VAL A 156 -7.99 32.02 8.62
N ALA A 157 -8.10 33.24 9.17
CA ALA A 157 -8.50 33.44 10.57
C ALA A 157 -9.95 33.02 10.80
N THR A 158 -10.84 33.30 9.86
CA THR A 158 -12.24 32.84 9.93
C THR A 158 -12.36 31.32 9.79
N ALA A 159 -11.54 30.69 8.94
CA ALA A 159 -11.52 29.23 8.78
C ALA A 159 -11.04 28.47 10.03
N VAL A 160 -10.18 29.09 10.87
CA VAL A 160 -9.68 28.48 12.13
C VAL A 160 -10.40 28.99 13.38
N LEU A 161 -11.35 29.93 13.25
CA LEU A 161 -12.06 30.53 14.37
C LEU A 161 -12.73 29.49 15.28
N LEU A 162 -13.49 28.56 14.70
CA LEU A 162 -14.21 27.54 15.47
C LEU A 162 -13.27 26.52 16.13
N PRO A 163 -12.21 26.02 15.47
CA PRO A 163 -11.16 25.27 16.15
C PRO A 163 -10.58 25.99 17.38
N PHE A 164 -10.28 27.29 17.30
CA PHE A 164 -9.76 28.06 18.43
C PHE A 164 -10.79 28.21 19.58
N LYS A 165 -12.08 28.33 19.25
CA LYS A 165 -13.16 28.43 20.24
C LYS A 165 -13.48 27.10 20.93
N TYR A 166 -13.45 25.97 20.20
CA TYR A 166 -14.05 24.71 20.67
C TYR A 166 -13.11 23.49 20.72
N VAL A 167 -11.94 23.54 20.08
CA VAL A 167 -11.11 22.33 19.85
C VAL A 167 -9.68 22.45 20.36
N LEU A 168 -9.00 23.56 20.08
CA LEU A 168 -7.58 23.74 20.35
C LEU A 168 -7.36 24.14 21.81
N GLU A 169 -6.96 23.18 22.62
CA GLU A 169 -6.67 23.34 24.06
C GLU A 169 -5.34 24.09 24.26
N PRO A 170 -5.00 24.54 25.49
CA PRO A 170 -3.73 25.21 25.77
C PRO A 170 -2.49 24.43 25.31
N SER A 171 -2.53 23.10 25.37
CA SER A 171 -1.45 22.22 24.90
C SER A 171 -1.28 22.27 23.37
N ASP A 172 -2.36 22.27 22.61
CA ASP A 172 -2.31 22.36 21.15
C ASP A 172 -1.81 23.74 20.70
N ARG A 173 -2.29 24.81 21.37
CA ARG A 173 -1.87 26.19 21.10
C ARG A 173 -0.38 26.40 21.38
N LYS A 174 0.18 25.70 22.37
CA LYS A 174 1.63 25.70 22.64
C LYS A 174 2.43 25.07 21.50
N VAL A 175 1.89 24.03 20.85
CA VAL A 175 2.52 23.39 19.69
C VAL A 175 2.40 24.27 18.43
N LEU A 176 1.32 25.05 18.33
CA LEU A 176 1.03 25.96 17.22
C LEU A 176 1.33 27.41 17.63
N THR A 177 2.58 27.68 18.05
CA THR A 177 2.95 28.98 18.63
C THR A 177 2.76 30.13 17.65
N ASN A 178 3.15 29.95 16.39
CA ASN A 178 3.09 31.00 15.37
C ASN A 178 1.66 31.27 14.90
N VAL A 179 0.86 30.21 14.69
CA VAL A 179 -0.57 30.35 14.39
C VAL A 179 -1.30 31.00 15.56
N THR A 180 -1.01 30.60 16.80
CA THR A 180 -1.67 31.16 17.99
C THR A 180 -1.36 32.65 18.15
N ARG A 181 -0.09 33.04 17.99
CA ARG A 181 0.34 34.45 17.97
C ARG A 181 -0.41 35.22 16.88
N TRP A 182 -0.31 34.77 15.63
CA TRP A 182 -0.91 35.42 14.47
C TRP A 182 -2.43 35.52 14.57
N PHE A 183 -3.11 34.45 15.00
CA PHE A 183 -4.56 34.43 15.18
C PHE A 183 -4.99 35.48 16.21
N THR A 184 -4.32 35.52 17.35
CA THR A 184 -4.57 36.53 18.39
C THR A 184 -4.30 37.96 17.87
N THR A 185 -3.23 38.15 17.10
CA THR A 185 -2.92 39.43 16.43
C THR A 185 -4.01 39.87 15.46
N CYS A 186 -4.62 38.93 14.71
CA CYS A 186 -5.72 39.23 13.78
C CYS A 186 -7.02 39.51 14.52
N THR A 187 -7.40 38.67 15.48
CA THR A 187 -8.71 38.78 16.15
C THR A 187 -8.81 39.96 17.11
N ASN A 188 -7.68 40.47 17.61
CA ASN A 188 -7.65 41.66 18.46
C ASN A 188 -7.72 42.98 17.69
N GLN A 189 -7.79 42.94 16.36
CA GLN A 189 -7.95 44.16 15.56
C GLN A 189 -9.35 44.73 15.76
N PRO A 190 -9.51 46.07 15.78
CA PRO A 190 -10.82 46.71 15.98
C PRO A 190 -11.89 46.23 15.00
N GLN A 191 -11.50 45.96 13.75
CA GLN A 191 -12.39 45.47 12.69
C GLN A 191 -12.87 44.03 12.95
N PHE A 192 -11.98 43.16 13.43
CA PHE A 192 -12.36 41.79 13.81
C PHE A 192 -13.25 41.81 15.06
N LEU A 193 -12.89 42.56 16.09
CA LEU A 193 -13.67 42.66 17.33
C LEU A 193 -15.08 43.21 17.09
N LYS A 194 -15.26 44.12 16.13
CA LYS A 194 -16.57 44.67 15.79
C LYS A 194 -17.52 43.65 15.15
N VAL A 195 -16.98 42.61 14.52
CA VAL A 195 -17.76 41.54 13.90
C VAL A 195 -17.87 40.31 14.81
N LEU A 196 -16.76 39.88 15.40
CA LEU A 196 -16.66 38.63 16.16
C LEU A 196 -16.98 38.80 17.65
N GLY A 197 -16.91 40.02 18.17
CA GLY A 197 -16.90 40.28 19.62
C GLY A 197 -15.62 39.78 20.30
N ALA A 198 -15.62 39.79 21.63
CA ALA A 198 -14.55 39.18 22.41
C ALA A 198 -14.57 37.65 22.25
N ILE A 199 -13.42 37.07 21.87
CA ILE A 199 -13.30 35.63 21.62
C ILE A 199 -12.76 34.93 22.86
N THR A 200 -13.51 33.97 23.38
CA THR A 200 -13.02 33.04 24.41
C THR A 200 -12.39 31.82 23.73
N LEU A 201 -11.12 31.54 24.03
CA LEU A 201 -10.41 30.38 23.49
C LEU A 201 -10.76 29.10 24.28
N CYS A 202 -10.64 27.95 23.62
CA CYS A 202 -10.96 26.65 24.22
C CYS A 202 -10.02 26.31 25.38
N GLU A 203 -10.53 26.22 26.62
CA GLU A 203 -9.73 25.73 27.76
C GLU A 203 -9.73 24.20 27.86
N LYS A 204 -10.84 23.59 27.45
CA LYS A 204 -11.01 22.14 27.41
C LYS A 204 -12.05 21.76 26.35
N MET A 205 -11.74 20.76 25.55
CA MET A 205 -12.65 20.27 24.52
C MET A 205 -13.80 19.48 25.17
N VAL A 206 -15.00 20.06 25.13
CA VAL A 206 -16.23 19.45 25.69
C VAL A 206 -17.35 19.59 24.65
N PRO A 207 -18.22 18.58 24.45
CA PRO A 207 -19.40 18.72 23.59
C PRO A 207 -20.25 19.92 24.02
N VAL A 208 -20.61 20.76 23.06
CA VAL A 208 -21.41 21.95 23.28
C VAL A 208 -22.87 21.51 23.36
N THR A 209 -23.49 21.62 24.54
CA THR A 209 -24.94 21.44 24.66
C THR A 209 -25.64 22.66 24.06
N PRO A 210 -26.55 22.49 23.06
CA PRO A 210 -27.31 23.61 22.54
C PRO A 210 -28.18 24.19 23.65
N LYS A 211 -28.04 25.49 23.95
CA LYS A 211 -29.10 26.21 24.67
C LYS A 211 -30.27 26.41 23.71
N PRO A 212 -31.53 26.17 24.13
CA PRO A 212 -32.68 26.41 23.27
C PRO A 212 -32.80 27.91 22.96
N ASN A 213 -32.88 28.25 21.68
CA ASN A 213 -33.10 29.63 21.22
C ASN A 213 -34.48 30.11 21.66
N ALA A 214 -34.51 31.16 22.48
CA ALA A 214 -35.71 31.92 22.79
C ALA A 214 -36.05 32.83 21.60
N ALA A 215 -37.15 32.53 20.91
CA ALA A 215 -37.80 33.46 20.00
C ALA A 215 -38.86 34.26 20.77
N ALA A 216 -38.73 35.59 20.69
CA ALA A 216 -39.71 36.66 20.84
C ALA A 216 -40.96 36.42 21.73
N ASN A 217 -41.04 37.19 22.83
CA ASN A 217 -42.32 37.66 23.35
C ASN A 217 -42.20 39.17 23.66
N PRO A 218 -43.03 40.05 23.08
CA PRO A 218 -42.89 41.50 23.21
C PRO A 218 -43.80 42.00 24.34
N LYS A 219 -43.22 42.49 25.45
CA LYS A 219 -43.80 43.54 26.32
C LYS A 219 -42.93 43.80 27.56
N ALA A 220 -42.96 45.07 27.94
CA ALA A 220 -42.61 45.67 29.24
C ALA A 220 -41.14 46.04 29.48
N ALA A 221 -40.94 47.36 29.49
CA ALA A 221 -39.81 48.09 30.02
C ALA A 221 -39.75 48.03 31.56
N ALA A 222 -38.55 48.05 32.14
CA ALA A 222 -38.13 48.87 33.29
C ALA A 222 -36.81 48.36 33.91
N SER A 223 -36.02 49.32 34.35
CA SER A 223 -34.67 49.23 34.96
C SER A 223 -34.71 48.73 36.43
N PRO A 224 -33.54 48.55 37.11
CA PRO A 224 -33.24 47.45 38.05
C PRO A 224 -33.45 47.78 39.53
N LYS A 225 -33.43 46.75 40.42
CA LYS A 225 -32.99 46.89 41.83
C LYS A 225 -32.71 45.56 42.56
N ALA A 226 -31.51 45.54 43.16
CA ALA A 226 -31.07 45.03 44.48
C ALA A 226 -31.68 43.77 45.15
N ALA A 227 -30.75 42.96 45.71
CA ALA A 227 -30.89 41.98 46.81
C ALA A 227 -31.59 42.60 48.07
N PRO A 228 -32.01 41.87 49.15
CA PRO A 228 -31.28 40.76 49.81
C PRO A 228 -32.07 39.72 50.70
N ALA A 229 -31.29 38.78 51.27
CA ALA A 229 -31.31 38.25 52.66
C ALA A 229 -32.51 37.48 53.28
N SER A 230 -32.23 36.19 53.60
CA SER A 230 -32.38 35.42 54.89
C SER A 230 -33.75 35.41 55.67
N PRO A 231 -33.96 34.60 56.74
CA PRO A 231 -33.12 33.60 57.43
C PRO A 231 -33.84 32.28 57.87
N ALA A 232 -33.09 31.48 58.64
CA ALA A 232 -33.32 30.15 59.23
C ALA A 232 -34.15 30.11 60.53
N VAL A 233 -34.56 28.88 60.97
CA VAL A 233 -34.70 28.33 62.37
C VAL A 233 -34.82 26.79 62.21
N GLU A 234 -33.93 25.88 62.64
CA GLU A 234 -33.45 25.38 63.98
C GLU A 234 -34.27 24.23 64.64
N SER A 235 -33.59 23.13 64.99
CA SER A 235 -33.62 22.30 66.25
C SER A 235 -33.13 20.84 65.99
N ALA A 236 -31.96 20.38 66.49
CA ALA A 236 -31.62 19.70 67.77
C ALA A 236 -32.20 18.26 67.89
N ASP A 237 -31.52 17.13 68.23
CA ASP A 237 -30.32 16.83 69.05
C ASP A 237 -29.67 15.43 68.77
N ALA A 238 -28.37 15.32 69.12
CA ALA A 238 -27.50 14.24 69.69
C ALA A 238 -27.73 12.71 69.45
N GLU A 239 -26.76 11.76 69.44
CA GLU A 239 -25.27 11.65 69.40
C GLU A 239 -24.95 10.12 69.21
N ALA A 240 -23.92 9.75 68.42
CA ALA A 240 -23.15 8.50 68.58
C ALA A 240 -21.85 8.53 67.74
N ASN A 241 -20.71 8.31 68.41
CA ASN A 241 -19.33 8.54 67.95
C ASN A 241 -18.76 7.48 66.98
N GLY A 242 -18.00 7.96 65.98
CA GLY A 242 -17.00 7.25 65.15
C GLY A 242 -16.26 8.28 64.27
N PRO A 243 -14.97 8.08 63.89
CA PRO A 243 -14.17 9.15 63.29
C PRO A 243 -14.76 9.59 61.94
N PRO A 244 -14.73 10.90 61.61
CA PRO A 244 -15.39 11.42 60.42
C PRO A 244 -14.73 10.85 59.16
N LYS A 245 -15.54 10.19 58.32
CA LYS A 245 -15.12 9.76 56.98
C LYS A 245 -14.71 10.97 56.16
N THR A 246 -13.56 10.88 55.52
CA THR A 246 -13.04 11.96 54.65
C THR A 246 -13.99 12.25 53.48
N GLU A 247 -14.00 13.49 52.99
CA GLU A 247 -14.85 13.96 51.90
C GLU A 247 -14.73 13.09 50.62
N ALA A 248 -13.54 12.51 50.40
CA ALA A 248 -13.27 11.57 49.32
C ALA A 248 -13.98 10.23 49.50
N GLN A 249 -14.10 9.71 50.73
CA GLN A 249 -14.85 8.49 51.03
C GLN A 249 -16.36 8.70 50.92
N LEU A 250 -16.88 9.87 51.34
CA LEU A 250 -18.29 10.23 51.16
C LEU A 250 -18.68 10.36 49.68
N LYS A 251 -17.82 10.97 48.85
CA LYS A 251 -18.01 11.00 47.38
C LYS A 251 -17.94 9.62 46.72
N LYS A 252 -17.12 8.71 47.26
CA LYS A 252 -16.98 7.33 46.75
C LYS A 252 -18.17 6.45 47.14
N ASP A 253 -18.67 6.59 48.37
CA ASP A 253 -19.86 5.89 48.86
C ASP A 253 -21.13 6.42 48.16
N ALA A 254 -21.22 7.74 47.90
CA ALA A 254 -22.31 8.34 47.10
C ALA A 254 -22.31 7.83 45.66
N LYS A 255 -21.15 7.75 44.99
CA LYS A 255 -21.04 7.15 43.65
C LYS A 255 -21.37 5.66 43.63
N LYS A 256 -21.10 4.94 44.72
CA LYS A 256 -21.45 3.52 44.84
C LYS A 256 -22.96 3.32 45.01
N ARG A 257 -23.62 4.15 45.83
CA ARG A 257 -25.09 4.15 45.99
C ARG A 257 -25.81 4.54 44.71
N GLU A 258 -25.35 5.59 44.02
CA GLU A 258 -25.93 6.02 42.74
C GLU A 258 -25.77 4.94 41.64
N LYS A 259 -24.66 4.19 41.63
CA LYS A 259 -24.48 3.04 40.74
C LYS A 259 -25.38 1.86 41.10
N LEU A 260 -25.58 1.60 42.40
CA LEU A 260 -26.46 0.52 42.86
C LEU A 260 -27.92 0.84 42.53
N GLU A 261 -28.36 2.08 42.73
CA GLU A 261 -29.71 2.54 42.39
C GLU A 261 -29.95 2.51 40.86
N LYS A 262 -28.98 2.94 40.05
CA LYS A 262 -29.08 2.82 38.58
C LYS A 262 -29.09 1.37 38.10
N PHE A 263 -28.44 0.47 38.82
CA PHE A 263 -28.46 -0.96 38.52
C PHE A 263 -29.79 -1.60 38.93
N GLN A 264 -30.32 -1.23 40.10
CA GLN A 264 -31.61 -1.71 40.58
C GLN A 264 -32.78 -1.19 39.72
N GLN A 265 -32.76 0.09 39.31
CA GLN A 265 -33.74 0.66 38.37
C GLN A 265 -33.72 -0.04 37.00
N LYS A 266 -32.56 -0.51 36.53
CA LYS A 266 -32.47 -1.30 35.30
C LYS A 266 -33.07 -2.70 35.47
N LYS A 267 -32.83 -3.37 36.60
CA LYS A 267 -33.45 -4.66 36.91
C LYS A 267 -34.96 -4.55 37.05
N ASP A 268 -35.45 -3.53 37.74
CA ASP A 268 -36.89 -3.30 37.94
C ASP A 268 -37.60 -2.91 36.62
N MET A 269 -36.91 -2.22 35.71
CA MET A 269 -37.42 -1.96 34.34
C MET A 269 -37.43 -3.21 33.45
N GLU A 270 -36.48 -4.14 33.64
CA GLU A 270 -36.45 -5.41 32.90
C GLU A 270 -37.50 -6.41 33.42
N GLU A 271 -37.76 -6.44 34.73
CA GLU A 271 -38.83 -7.27 35.31
C GLU A 271 -40.23 -6.73 35.00
N LYS A 272 -40.44 -5.40 34.99
CA LYS A 272 -41.72 -4.80 34.54
C LYS A 272 -42.02 -4.99 33.05
N LYS A 273 -41.01 -5.31 32.23
CA LYS A 273 -41.21 -5.68 30.82
C LYS A 273 -41.66 -7.13 30.62
N LYS A 274 -41.60 -7.98 31.65
CA LYS A 274 -42.00 -9.40 31.58
C LYS A 274 -43.44 -9.68 32.02
N THR A 275 -44.16 -8.73 32.60
CA THR A 275 -45.46 -8.96 33.28
C THR A 275 -46.65 -8.14 32.73
N LEU A 276 -46.70 -7.86 31.42
CA LEU A 276 -47.89 -7.26 30.79
C LEU A 276 -48.60 -8.25 29.82
N PRO A 277 -49.95 -8.34 29.83
CA PRO A 277 -50.68 -9.38 29.10
C PRO A 277 -50.68 -9.15 27.58
N GLN A 278 -50.55 -10.24 26.83
CA GLN A 278 -50.66 -10.27 25.37
C GLN A 278 -52.07 -9.86 24.92
N THR A 279 -52.17 -8.77 24.18
CA THR A 279 -53.33 -8.43 23.33
C THR A 279 -52.94 -8.61 21.87
N GLU A 280 -53.89 -9.11 21.08
CA GLU A 280 -53.73 -9.83 19.82
C GLU A 280 -52.88 -9.11 18.76
N LYS A 281 -51.91 -9.84 18.21
CA LYS A 281 -51.11 -9.41 17.06
C LYS A 281 -51.97 -9.43 15.80
N LYS A 282 -52.25 -8.26 15.22
CA LYS A 282 -52.33 -8.17 13.76
C LYS A 282 -50.95 -8.50 13.19
N ALA A 283 -50.91 -9.48 12.29
CA ALA A 283 -49.70 -9.92 11.61
C ALA A 283 -48.97 -8.72 10.99
N LYS A 284 -47.72 -8.50 11.43
CA LYS A 284 -46.76 -7.67 10.69
C LYS A 284 -46.44 -8.42 9.38
N PRO A 285 -46.38 -7.73 8.24
CA PRO A 285 -45.86 -8.36 7.04
C PRO A 285 -44.41 -8.79 7.32
N GLU A 286 -44.10 -10.03 6.99
CA GLU A 286 -42.75 -10.58 7.03
C GLU A 286 -41.79 -9.60 6.35
N LYS A 287 -40.62 -9.37 6.96
CA LYS A 287 -39.47 -8.83 6.24
C LYS A 287 -39.21 -9.82 5.12
N LYS A 288 -39.63 -9.51 3.89
CA LYS A 288 -39.14 -10.20 2.69
C LYS A 288 -37.61 -10.17 2.77
N GLU A 289 -36.99 -11.34 2.83
CA GLU A 289 -35.59 -11.48 2.45
C GLU A 289 -35.45 -10.81 1.08
N LEU A 290 -34.49 -9.89 0.95
CA LEU A 290 -34.17 -9.28 -0.34
C LEU A 290 -33.70 -10.42 -1.25
N GLU A 291 -34.55 -10.82 -2.18
CA GLU A 291 -34.30 -11.86 -3.16
C GLU A 291 -32.98 -11.54 -3.88
N VAL A 292 -32.01 -12.46 -3.84
CA VAL A 292 -30.70 -12.27 -4.47
C VAL A 292 -30.89 -12.26 -5.99
N ILE A 293 -30.83 -11.07 -6.60
CA ILE A 293 -30.98 -10.92 -8.04
C ILE A 293 -29.81 -11.62 -8.74
N SER A 294 -30.10 -12.72 -9.41
CA SER A 294 -29.13 -13.54 -10.14
C SER A 294 -29.53 -13.68 -11.60
N TYR A 295 -28.57 -14.01 -12.46
CA TYR A 295 -28.81 -14.25 -13.88
C TYR A 295 -29.30 -15.69 -14.08
N SER A 296 -30.59 -15.86 -14.36
CA SER A 296 -31.26 -17.16 -14.48
C SER A 296 -31.44 -17.66 -15.92
N VAL A 297 -31.08 -16.86 -16.93
CA VAL A 297 -31.18 -17.27 -18.34
C VAL A 297 -30.09 -18.30 -18.64
N PRO A 298 -30.43 -19.48 -19.18
CA PRO A 298 -29.46 -20.53 -19.48
C PRO A 298 -28.56 -20.11 -20.66
N THR A 299 -27.41 -19.52 -20.34
CA THR A 299 -26.36 -19.18 -21.32
C THR A 299 -25.26 -20.22 -21.24
N ALA A 300 -24.98 -20.90 -22.36
CA ALA A 300 -23.90 -21.88 -22.40
C ALA A 300 -22.54 -21.21 -22.12
N PRO A 301 -21.58 -21.89 -21.46
CA PRO A 301 -20.27 -21.33 -21.19
C PRO A 301 -19.58 -20.80 -22.46
N GLY A 302 -19.20 -19.53 -22.43
CA GLY A 302 -18.54 -18.87 -23.54
C GLY A 302 -19.47 -18.27 -24.59
N GLU A 303 -20.78 -18.46 -24.48
CA GLU A 303 -21.75 -17.74 -25.31
C GLU A 303 -22.02 -16.33 -24.76
N LYS A 304 -22.41 -15.43 -25.65
CA LYS A 304 -22.70 -14.04 -25.27
C LYS A 304 -23.95 -14.02 -24.37
N LYS A 305 -23.85 -13.32 -23.25
CA LYS A 305 -24.98 -13.07 -22.35
C LYS A 305 -26.15 -12.43 -23.09
N ASP A 306 -27.37 -12.88 -22.79
CA ASP A 306 -28.58 -12.20 -23.25
C ASP A 306 -28.77 -10.87 -22.50
N VAL A 307 -28.82 -9.80 -23.28
CA VAL A 307 -29.00 -8.41 -22.82
C VAL A 307 -30.27 -7.77 -23.40
N ILE A 308 -31.10 -8.52 -24.12
CA ILE A 308 -32.40 -8.06 -24.65
C ILE A 308 -33.42 -7.96 -23.51
N SER A 309 -33.31 -8.85 -22.53
CA SER A 309 -34.16 -8.83 -21.34
C SER A 309 -34.10 -7.49 -20.57
N PRO A 310 -35.23 -7.02 -20.00
CA PRO A 310 -35.25 -5.80 -19.20
C PRO A 310 -34.25 -5.84 -18.04
N LEU A 311 -33.64 -4.68 -17.75
CA LEU A 311 -32.74 -4.52 -16.61
C LEU A 311 -33.50 -4.74 -15.28
N PRO A 312 -32.99 -5.61 -14.39
CA PRO A 312 -33.47 -5.70 -13.01
C PRO A 312 -33.64 -4.34 -12.30
N ASP A 313 -34.49 -4.31 -11.28
CA ASP A 313 -34.81 -3.08 -10.54
C ASP A 313 -33.65 -2.50 -9.74
N SER A 314 -32.68 -3.33 -9.36
CA SER A 314 -31.45 -2.89 -8.72
C SER A 314 -30.23 -3.60 -9.31
N TYR A 315 -29.07 -2.95 -9.17
CA TYR A 315 -27.79 -3.54 -9.53
C TYR A 315 -27.46 -4.72 -8.62
N SER A 316 -27.03 -5.81 -9.22
CA SER A 316 -26.47 -6.98 -8.55
C SER A 316 -25.17 -7.40 -9.23
N PRO A 317 -24.03 -7.47 -8.51
CA PRO A 317 -22.78 -7.99 -9.06
C PRO A 317 -22.93 -9.38 -9.66
N GLN A 318 -23.65 -10.30 -8.99
CA GLN A 318 -23.86 -11.66 -9.48
C GLN A 318 -24.59 -11.70 -10.81
N TYR A 319 -25.61 -10.85 -10.97
CA TYR A 319 -26.30 -10.72 -12.24
C TYR A 319 -25.37 -10.13 -13.31
N VAL A 320 -24.67 -9.04 -13.00
CA VAL A 320 -23.85 -8.31 -13.96
C VAL A 320 -22.66 -9.12 -14.43
N GLU A 321 -21.89 -9.73 -13.55
CA GLU A 321 -20.63 -10.43 -13.87
C GLU A 321 -20.85 -11.80 -14.56
N ALA A 322 -22.07 -12.33 -14.52
CA ALA A 322 -22.41 -13.61 -15.12
C ALA A 322 -22.15 -13.65 -16.63
N ALA A 323 -21.67 -14.80 -17.12
CA ALA A 323 -21.42 -15.14 -18.53
C ALA A 323 -20.37 -14.30 -19.30
N TRP A 324 -20.01 -13.10 -18.86
CA TRP A 324 -19.08 -12.22 -19.59
C TRP A 324 -17.68 -12.79 -19.73
N TYR A 325 -17.07 -13.24 -18.63
CA TYR A 325 -15.68 -13.66 -18.65
C TYR A 325 -15.42 -14.86 -19.59
N PRO A 326 -16.19 -15.97 -19.49
CA PRO A 326 -16.04 -17.09 -20.43
C PRO A 326 -16.23 -16.66 -21.90
N TRP A 327 -17.15 -15.73 -22.17
CA TRP A 327 -17.36 -15.22 -23.52
C TRP A 327 -16.15 -14.42 -24.01
N TRP A 328 -15.59 -13.52 -23.18
CA TRP A 328 -14.40 -12.75 -23.54
C TRP A 328 -13.21 -13.64 -23.89
N GLU A 329 -13.01 -14.69 -23.10
CA GLU A 329 -11.96 -15.67 -23.31
C GLU A 329 -12.17 -16.46 -24.61
N LYS A 330 -13.38 -17.02 -24.82
CA LYS A 330 -13.72 -17.80 -26.02
C LYS A 330 -13.55 -17.00 -27.32
N GLN A 331 -13.91 -15.71 -27.30
CA GLN A 331 -13.77 -14.83 -28.46
C GLN A 331 -12.33 -14.37 -28.74
N GLY A 332 -11.41 -14.66 -27.81
CA GLY A 332 -10.00 -14.28 -27.94
C GLY A 332 -9.75 -12.78 -27.79
N PHE A 333 -10.62 -12.03 -27.11
CA PHE A 333 -10.48 -10.56 -27.00
C PHE A 333 -9.23 -10.09 -26.26
N PHE A 334 -8.63 -10.98 -25.46
CA PHE A 334 -7.43 -10.68 -24.70
C PHE A 334 -6.15 -10.86 -25.53
N LYS A 335 -6.25 -11.57 -26.66
CA LYS A 335 -5.13 -11.97 -27.51
C LYS A 335 -4.61 -10.81 -28.36
N PRO A 336 -3.29 -10.61 -28.49
CA PRO A 336 -2.72 -9.60 -29.37
C PRO A 336 -3.04 -9.84 -30.86
N GLU A 337 -3.35 -11.09 -31.24
CA GLU A 337 -3.79 -11.51 -32.56
C GLU A 337 -5.18 -10.97 -32.93
N TYR A 338 -6.00 -10.59 -31.94
CA TYR A 338 -7.42 -10.30 -32.16
C TYR A 338 -7.63 -9.14 -33.14
N GLY A 339 -8.18 -9.47 -34.32
CA GLY A 339 -8.43 -8.49 -35.38
C GLY A 339 -7.26 -8.19 -36.30
N ARG A 340 -6.22 -9.01 -36.24
CA ARG A 340 -5.04 -8.91 -37.08
C ARG A 340 -4.93 -10.14 -37.97
N LYS A 341 -4.22 -9.99 -39.08
CA LYS A 341 -3.84 -11.11 -39.95
C LYS A 341 -2.61 -11.83 -39.39
N SER A 342 -1.62 -11.06 -38.93
CA SER A 342 -0.42 -11.56 -38.27
C SER A 342 0.00 -10.64 -37.13
N ILE A 343 0.64 -11.22 -36.11
CA ILE A 343 1.27 -10.48 -35.01
C ILE A 343 2.61 -9.85 -35.42
N SER A 344 3.26 -10.39 -36.46
CA SER A 344 4.51 -9.83 -36.99
C SER A 344 4.29 -8.62 -37.90
N ASP A 345 3.06 -8.40 -38.38
CA ASP A 345 2.75 -7.21 -39.18
C ASP A 345 2.92 -5.96 -38.31
N ALA A 346 3.62 -4.95 -38.83
CA ALA A 346 3.82 -3.70 -38.09
C ALA A 346 2.48 -3.01 -37.80
N ASN A 347 2.27 -2.60 -36.54
CA ASN A 347 1.13 -1.76 -36.17
C ASN A 347 1.56 -0.29 -36.10
N PRO A 348 1.01 0.63 -36.92
CA PRO A 348 1.33 2.06 -36.81
C PRO A 348 0.88 2.68 -35.48
N ARG A 349 0.00 2.01 -34.72
CA ARG A 349 -0.38 2.44 -33.36
C ARG A 349 0.64 2.05 -32.29
N GLY A 350 1.58 1.15 -32.60
CA GLY A 350 2.59 0.65 -31.66
C GLY A 350 2.23 -0.69 -31.00
N VAL A 351 3.12 -1.12 -30.12
CA VAL A 351 3.03 -2.36 -29.32
C VAL A 351 3.08 -1.97 -27.85
N PHE A 352 2.16 -2.52 -27.05
CA PHE A 352 2.20 -2.48 -25.60
C PHE A 352 2.40 -3.90 -25.08
N MET A 353 3.55 -4.16 -24.45
CA MET A 353 3.84 -5.42 -23.79
C MET A 353 4.09 -5.18 -22.30
N MET A 354 3.43 -5.98 -21.48
CA MET A 354 3.70 -6.12 -20.06
C MET A 354 3.61 -7.59 -19.65
N CYS A 355 4.48 -8.03 -18.75
CA CYS A 355 4.31 -9.32 -18.06
C CYS A 355 3.74 -9.08 -16.66
N ILE A 356 2.93 -10.01 -16.17
CA ILE A 356 2.49 -9.98 -14.78
C ILE A 356 3.68 -10.29 -13.86
N PRO A 357 3.83 -9.62 -12.70
CA PRO A 357 4.60 -10.12 -11.57
C PRO A 357 4.06 -11.51 -11.20
N PRO A 358 4.78 -12.59 -11.53
CA PRO A 358 4.21 -13.93 -11.45
C PRO A 358 3.90 -14.26 -9.98
N PRO A 359 2.63 -14.48 -9.61
CA PRO A 359 2.30 -14.74 -8.21
C PRO A 359 2.92 -16.07 -7.73
N ASN A 360 3.39 -16.08 -6.48
CA ASN A 360 4.00 -17.25 -5.86
C ASN A 360 2.93 -18.34 -5.61
N VAL A 361 3.23 -19.60 -5.97
CA VAL A 361 2.32 -20.76 -5.74
C VAL A 361 2.30 -21.22 -4.27
N THR A 362 2.00 -20.31 -3.36
CA THR A 362 2.02 -20.48 -1.90
C THR A 362 0.62 -20.43 -1.29
N GLY A 363 -0.44 -20.52 -2.09
CA GLY A 363 -1.85 -20.41 -1.67
C GLY A 363 -2.61 -19.34 -2.45
N SER A 364 -3.55 -18.65 -1.81
CA SER A 364 -4.43 -17.67 -2.46
C SER A 364 -3.79 -16.29 -2.66
N LEU A 365 -4.34 -15.52 -3.61
CA LEU A 365 -4.11 -14.09 -3.77
C LEU A 365 -4.74 -13.28 -2.62
N HIS A 366 -4.37 -12.01 -2.54
CA HIS A 366 -4.85 -11.05 -1.56
C HIS A 366 -5.07 -9.67 -2.18
N LEU A 367 -5.64 -8.71 -1.45
CA LEU A 367 -5.97 -7.38 -1.98
C LEU A 367 -4.77 -6.61 -2.57
N GLY A 368 -3.55 -6.84 -2.09
CA GLY A 368 -2.32 -6.37 -2.77
C GLY A 368 -2.19 -6.85 -4.23
N HIS A 369 -2.43 -8.14 -4.49
CA HIS A 369 -2.43 -8.67 -5.86
C HIS A 369 -3.61 -8.13 -6.68
N ALA A 370 -4.76 -7.90 -6.03
CA ALA A 370 -5.91 -7.28 -6.69
C ALA A 370 -5.62 -5.84 -7.13
N LEU A 371 -4.81 -5.09 -6.38
CA LEU A 371 -4.36 -3.75 -6.77
C LEU A 371 -3.48 -3.81 -8.01
N THR A 372 -2.43 -4.63 -7.97
CA THR A 372 -1.56 -4.88 -9.14
C THR A 372 -2.40 -5.23 -10.36
N ASN A 373 -3.36 -6.14 -10.20
CA ASN A 373 -4.26 -6.54 -11.26
C ASN A 373 -5.13 -5.40 -11.80
N ALA A 374 -5.75 -4.61 -10.92
CA ALA A 374 -6.61 -3.51 -11.31
C ALA A 374 -5.84 -2.45 -12.11
N ILE A 375 -4.62 -2.11 -11.70
CA ILE A 375 -3.73 -1.19 -12.41
C ILE A 375 -3.34 -1.74 -13.79
N GLN A 376 -2.78 -2.96 -13.79
CA GLN A 376 -2.25 -3.59 -15.01
C GLN A 376 -3.33 -3.82 -16.06
N ASP A 377 -4.49 -4.32 -15.65
CA ASP A 377 -5.59 -4.58 -16.55
C ASP A 377 -6.19 -3.28 -17.09
N SER A 378 -6.27 -2.23 -16.26
CA SER A 378 -6.75 -0.91 -16.72
C SER A 378 -5.84 -0.33 -17.80
N LEU A 379 -4.52 -0.41 -17.62
CA LEU A 379 -3.56 0.01 -18.65
C LEU A 379 -3.67 -0.85 -19.91
N THR A 380 -3.70 -2.18 -19.75
CA THR A 380 -3.83 -3.13 -20.86
C THR A 380 -5.08 -2.86 -21.68
N ARG A 381 -6.24 -2.69 -21.03
CA ARG A 381 -7.51 -2.35 -21.70
C ARG A 381 -7.42 -1.00 -22.39
N TRP A 382 -6.84 0.01 -21.76
CA TRP A 382 -6.67 1.34 -22.36
C TRP A 382 -5.78 1.31 -23.61
N HIS A 383 -4.64 0.62 -23.58
CA HIS A 383 -3.76 0.44 -24.75
C HIS A 383 -4.45 -0.35 -25.87
N ARG A 384 -5.15 -1.45 -25.53
CA ARG A 384 -5.94 -2.25 -26.50
C ARG A 384 -7.00 -1.38 -27.17
N MET A 385 -7.70 -0.57 -26.39
CA MET A 385 -8.72 0.36 -26.84
C MET A 385 -8.17 1.48 -27.74
N ARG A 386 -6.90 1.86 -27.60
CA ARG A 386 -6.19 2.79 -28.50
C ARG A 386 -5.76 2.14 -29.83
N GLY A 387 -6.00 0.84 -29.99
CA GLY A 387 -5.70 0.08 -31.20
C GLY A 387 -4.25 -0.40 -31.29
N GLU A 388 -3.52 -0.40 -30.19
CA GLU A 388 -2.14 -0.91 -30.12
C GLU A 388 -2.14 -2.44 -30.16
N THR A 389 -1.01 -3.04 -30.54
CA THR A 389 -0.81 -4.49 -30.34
C THR A 389 -0.55 -4.72 -28.87
N THR A 390 -1.52 -5.25 -28.12
CA THR A 390 -1.43 -5.29 -26.66
C THR A 390 -1.32 -6.73 -26.16
N LEU A 391 -0.21 -7.04 -25.49
CA LEU A 391 0.00 -8.30 -24.78
C LEU A 391 0.21 -8.04 -23.28
N TRP A 392 -0.65 -8.66 -22.47
CA TRP A 392 -0.41 -8.83 -21.04
C TRP A 392 -0.23 -10.31 -20.74
N ASN A 393 1.01 -10.72 -20.50
CA ASN A 393 1.37 -12.14 -20.40
C ASN A 393 1.16 -12.67 -18.96
N PRO A 394 0.37 -13.74 -18.77
CA PRO A 394 0.21 -14.37 -17.46
C PRO A 394 1.36 -15.31 -17.08
N GLY A 395 1.52 -15.55 -15.79
CA GLY A 395 2.33 -16.63 -15.28
C GLY A 395 2.36 -16.71 -13.75
N CYS A 396 2.95 -17.79 -13.24
CA CYS A 396 3.12 -18.07 -11.81
C CYS A 396 4.57 -18.45 -11.48
N ASP A 397 5.01 -18.15 -10.26
CA ASP A 397 6.35 -18.44 -9.78
C ASP A 397 6.35 -19.64 -8.82
N HIS A 398 7.26 -20.59 -9.06
CA HIS A 398 7.53 -21.72 -8.18
C HIS A 398 7.92 -21.31 -6.76
N ALA A 399 8.48 -20.10 -6.57
CA ALA A 399 8.77 -19.47 -5.29
C ALA A 399 9.70 -20.26 -4.35
N GLY A 400 10.45 -21.24 -4.86
CA GLY A 400 11.50 -22.01 -4.17
C GLY A 400 11.20 -22.29 -2.70
N ILE A 401 11.94 -21.61 -1.82
CA ILE A 401 11.85 -21.74 -0.36
C ILE A 401 10.45 -21.48 0.20
N ALA A 402 9.69 -20.55 -0.38
CA ALA A 402 8.37 -20.19 0.13
C ALA A 402 7.37 -21.33 -0.10
N THR A 403 7.42 -21.99 -1.25
CA THR A 403 6.58 -23.15 -1.55
C THR A 403 7.03 -24.37 -0.73
N GLN A 404 8.33 -24.62 -0.68
CA GLN A 404 8.89 -25.73 0.10
C GLN A 404 8.48 -25.66 1.58
N VAL A 405 8.64 -24.50 2.24
CA VAL A 405 8.27 -24.33 3.66
C VAL A 405 6.76 -24.55 3.88
N VAL A 406 5.90 -24.12 2.95
CA VAL A 406 4.44 -24.32 3.07
C VAL A 406 4.09 -25.81 2.98
N VAL A 407 4.72 -26.54 2.07
CA VAL A 407 4.52 -27.99 1.88
C VAL A 407 5.08 -28.78 3.06
N GLU A 408 6.28 -28.44 3.56
CA GLU A 408 6.85 -29.07 4.76
C GLU A 408 5.96 -28.90 5.99
N LYS A 409 5.45 -27.69 6.23
CA LYS A 409 4.51 -27.45 7.34
C LYS A 409 3.22 -28.25 7.20
N LYS A 410 2.69 -28.38 5.98
CA LYS A 410 1.52 -29.21 5.69
C LYS A 410 1.80 -30.69 6.00
N LEU A 411 2.92 -31.23 5.51
CA LEU A 411 3.34 -32.61 5.74
C LEU A 411 3.55 -32.92 7.22
N MET A 412 4.21 -32.02 7.95
CA MET A 412 4.42 -32.19 9.39
C MET A 412 3.09 -32.20 10.16
N ARG A 413 2.13 -31.33 9.79
CA ARG A 413 0.81 -31.27 10.43
C ARG A 413 -0.06 -32.50 10.12
N GLU A 414 -0.08 -32.95 8.87
CA GLU A 414 -1.01 -33.99 8.40
C GLU A 414 -0.45 -35.41 8.57
N LYS A 415 0.86 -35.59 8.41
CA LYS A 415 1.52 -36.90 8.42
C LYS A 415 2.57 -37.05 9.53
N GLY A 416 2.96 -35.98 10.22
CA GLY A 416 4.04 -36.01 11.22
C GLY A 416 5.42 -36.32 10.63
N GLN A 417 5.61 -36.09 9.33
CA GLN A 417 6.83 -36.42 8.59
C GLN A 417 7.55 -35.16 8.11
N SER A 418 8.88 -35.19 8.13
CA SER A 418 9.75 -34.19 7.51
C SER A 418 10.06 -34.53 6.06
N ARG A 419 10.63 -33.57 5.30
CA ARG A 419 11.15 -33.85 3.95
C ARG A 419 12.20 -34.98 3.94
N HIS A 420 13.01 -35.07 4.99
CA HIS A 420 14.09 -36.05 5.08
C HIS A 420 13.55 -37.47 5.29
N ASP A 421 12.42 -37.62 5.99
CA ASP A 421 11.76 -38.93 6.16
C ASP A 421 11.16 -39.45 4.85
N LEU A 422 10.74 -38.56 3.94
CA LEU A 422 10.15 -38.91 2.64
C LEU A 422 11.21 -39.20 1.56
N GLY A 423 12.37 -38.56 1.64
CA GLY A 423 13.36 -38.52 0.56
C GLY A 423 13.02 -37.48 -0.52
N ARG A 424 14.04 -37.12 -1.32
CA ARG A 424 13.99 -35.98 -2.27
C ARG A 424 12.89 -36.13 -3.33
N ASP A 425 12.82 -37.28 -4.00
CA ASP A 425 11.90 -37.48 -5.13
C ASP A 425 10.44 -37.45 -4.69
N ASN A 426 10.11 -38.15 -3.59
CA ASN A 426 8.76 -38.17 -3.03
C ASN A 426 8.35 -36.78 -2.53
N PHE A 427 9.27 -36.04 -1.91
CA PHE A 427 9.01 -34.67 -1.50
C PHE A 427 8.69 -33.76 -2.70
N ILE A 428 9.48 -33.83 -3.77
CA ILE A 428 9.25 -33.04 -4.99
C ILE A 428 7.88 -33.38 -5.61
N GLN A 429 7.45 -34.64 -5.59
CA GLN A 429 6.11 -35.03 -6.04
C GLN A 429 4.99 -34.39 -5.21
N GLU A 430 5.13 -34.32 -3.89
CA GLU A 430 4.17 -33.62 -3.02
C GLU A 430 4.13 -32.10 -3.29
N VAL A 431 5.28 -31.49 -3.63
CA VAL A 431 5.31 -30.07 -4.03
C VAL A 431 4.61 -29.84 -5.38
N TRP A 432 4.79 -30.73 -6.36
CA TRP A 432 4.05 -30.67 -7.62
C TRP A 432 2.55 -30.87 -7.42
N LYS A 433 2.14 -31.79 -6.55
CA LYS A 433 0.74 -31.98 -6.17
C LYS A 433 0.16 -30.70 -5.58
N TRP A 434 0.87 -30.06 -4.66
CA TRP A 434 0.49 -28.75 -4.12
C TRP A 434 0.37 -27.68 -5.21
N LYS A 435 1.34 -27.60 -6.13
CA LYS A 435 1.30 -26.65 -7.27
C LYS A 435 0.06 -26.86 -8.12
N ASN A 436 -0.30 -28.10 -8.43
CA ASN A 436 -1.46 -28.41 -9.26
C ASN A 436 -2.79 -28.13 -8.51
N GLU A 437 -2.86 -28.44 -7.21
CA GLU A 437 -4.04 -28.15 -6.38
C GLU A 437 -4.28 -26.64 -6.16
N LYS A 438 -3.20 -25.85 -5.99
CA LYS A 438 -3.28 -24.44 -5.58
C LYS A 438 -3.02 -23.45 -6.70
N GLY A 439 -2.29 -23.83 -7.74
CA GLY A 439 -1.96 -22.98 -8.89
C GLY A 439 -3.19 -22.56 -9.67
N ASP A 440 -4.13 -23.49 -9.90
CA ASP A 440 -5.37 -23.21 -10.65
C ASP A 440 -6.26 -22.19 -9.92
N ARG A 441 -6.20 -22.15 -8.58
CA ARG A 441 -6.92 -21.15 -7.78
C ARG A 441 -6.41 -19.73 -8.06
N ILE A 442 -5.09 -19.54 -8.24
CA ILE A 442 -4.53 -18.21 -8.55
C ILE A 442 -5.10 -17.70 -9.88
N TYR A 443 -5.10 -18.54 -10.91
CA TYR A 443 -5.67 -18.18 -12.21
C TYR A 443 -7.19 -17.95 -12.10
N HIS A 444 -7.91 -18.78 -11.35
CA HIS A 444 -9.33 -18.55 -11.08
C HIS A 444 -9.59 -17.19 -10.43
N GLN A 445 -8.81 -16.81 -9.41
CA GLN A 445 -8.92 -15.50 -8.74
C GLN A 445 -8.66 -14.35 -9.72
N LEU A 446 -7.62 -14.45 -10.56
CA LEU A 446 -7.34 -13.44 -11.60
C LEU A 446 -8.48 -13.35 -12.63
N LYS A 447 -9.05 -14.48 -13.07
CA LYS A 447 -10.22 -14.50 -13.96
C LYS A 447 -11.42 -13.82 -13.31
N LYS A 448 -11.70 -14.11 -12.03
CA LYS A 448 -12.77 -13.46 -11.26
C LYS A 448 -12.55 -11.97 -11.06
N LEU A 449 -11.30 -11.50 -10.96
CA LEU A 449 -10.96 -10.08 -10.96
C LEU A 449 -11.16 -9.38 -12.33
N GLY A 450 -11.59 -10.12 -13.36
CA GLY A 450 -11.81 -9.57 -14.70
C GLY A 450 -10.54 -9.31 -15.49
N SER A 451 -9.43 -9.99 -15.18
CA SER A 451 -8.15 -9.81 -15.87
C SER A 451 -8.24 -10.13 -17.36
N SER A 452 -7.80 -9.23 -18.24
CA SER A 452 -7.69 -9.43 -19.70
C SER A 452 -6.34 -10.00 -20.13
N LEU A 453 -5.87 -11.02 -19.39
CA LEU A 453 -4.64 -11.77 -19.64
C LEU A 453 -4.82 -12.73 -20.82
N ASP A 454 -3.75 -12.97 -21.57
CA ASP A 454 -3.72 -14.00 -22.61
C ASP A 454 -3.40 -15.38 -22.02
N TRP A 455 -4.44 -16.13 -21.66
CA TRP A 455 -4.30 -17.43 -20.99
C TRP A 455 -3.60 -18.51 -21.83
N ASP A 456 -3.57 -18.38 -23.16
CA ASP A 456 -2.84 -19.31 -24.04
C ASP A 456 -1.33 -19.21 -23.82
N ARG A 457 -0.86 -18.07 -23.33
CA ARG A 457 0.55 -17.79 -23.02
C ARG A 457 0.87 -17.89 -21.53
N ALA A 458 -0.01 -18.49 -20.73
CA ALA A 458 0.24 -18.73 -19.31
C ALA A 458 1.44 -19.65 -19.12
N CYS A 459 2.35 -19.26 -18.23
CA CYS A 459 3.58 -19.99 -17.98
C CYS A 459 3.84 -20.17 -16.48
N PHE A 460 4.57 -21.20 -16.14
CA PHE A 460 5.11 -21.43 -14.82
C PHE A 460 6.63 -21.43 -14.90
N THR A 461 7.31 -20.82 -13.93
CA THR A 461 8.78 -20.62 -13.99
C THR A 461 9.57 -21.91 -14.18
N MET A 462 9.03 -23.07 -13.77
CA MET A 462 9.66 -24.39 -13.97
C MET A 462 9.13 -25.18 -15.17
N ASP A 463 8.29 -24.59 -16.03
CA ASP A 463 7.90 -25.23 -17.30
C ASP A 463 9.14 -25.55 -18.14
N PRO A 464 9.13 -26.61 -18.97
CA PRO A 464 10.31 -27.05 -19.72
C PRO A 464 10.99 -25.92 -20.52
N LYS A 465 10.20 -25.06 -21.18
CA LYS A 465 10.70 -23.91 -21.93
C LYS A 465 11.46 -22.91 -21.06
N LEU A 466 10.93 -22.58 -19.88
CA LEU A 466 11.54 -21.61 -18.97
C LEU A 466 12.72 -22.22 -18.22
N SER A 467 12.63 -23.50 -17.83
CA SER A 467 13.75 -24.25 -17.25
C SER A 467 14.95 -24.33 -18.19
N TYR A 468 14.70 -24.52 -19.50
CA TYR A 468 15.76 -24.45 -20.52
C TYR A 468 16.41 -23.07 -20.59
N ALA A 469 15.62 -21.99 -20.54
CA ALA A 469 16.13 -20.63 -20.46
C ALA A 469 17.02 -20.41 -19.23
N VAL A 470 16.60 -20.90 -18.06
CA VAL A 470 17.37 -20.80 -16.81
C VAL A 470 18.70 -21.54 -16.91
N GLN A 471 18.66 -22.76 -17.45
CA GLN A 471 19.86 -23.56 -17.68
C GLN A 471 20.85 -22.83 -18.61
N GLU A 472 20.34 -22.27 -19.71
CA GLU A 472 21.17 -21.51 -20.65
C GLU A 472 21.78 -20.27 -20.02
N ALA A 473 21.00 -19.49 -19.25
CA ALA A 473 21.48 -18.30 -18.55
C ALA A 473 22.65 -18.65 -17.62
N PHE A 474 22.50 -19.72 -16.83
CA PHE A 474 23.57 -20.19 -15.95
C PHE A 474 24.82 -20.59 -16.74
N ILE A 475 24.66 -21.40 -17.79
CA ILE A 475 25.80 -21.91 -18.56
C ILE A 475 26.58 -20.76 -19.20
N ARG A 476 25.90 -19.80 -19.86
CA ARG A 476 26.56 -18.65 -20.49
C ARG A 476 27.32 -17.80 -19.47
N MET A 477 26.66 -17.43 -18.38
CA MET A 477 27.29 -16.59 -17.35
C MET A 477 28.44 -17.31 -16.63
N HIS A 478 28.38 -18.64 -16.49
CA HIS A 478 29.48 -19.44 -15.94
C HIS A 478 30.65 -19.57 -16.93
N ASP A 479 30.38 -19.88 -18.20
CA ASP A 479 31.41 -19.98 -19.23
C ASP A 479 32.13 -18.62 -19.44
N GLU A 480 31.46 -17.49 -19.18
CA GLU A 480 32.02 -16.13 -19.19
C GLU A 480 32.71 -15.71 -17.87
N GLY A 481 32.69 -16.55 -16.83
CA GLY A 481 33.29 -16.25 -15.52
C GLY A 481 32.50 -15.27 -14.64
N VAL A 482 31.30 -14.87 -15.06
CA VAL A 482 30.40 -14.01 -14.25
C VAL A 482 29.77 -14.79 -13.10
N ILE A 483 29.43 -16.06 -13.34
CA ILE A 483 29.08 -16.99 -12.27
C ILE A 483 30.34 -17.75 -11.86
N TYR A 484 30.61 -17.80 -10.55
CA TYR A 484 31.77 -18.48 -9.99
C TYR A 484 31.43 -19.09 -8.62
N ARG A 485 32.29 -19.99 -8.15
CA ARG A 485 32.14 -20.66 -6.86
C ARG A 485 33.10 -20.05 -5.83
N SER A 486 32.60 -19.71 -4.64
CA SER A 486 33.39 -19.09 -3.56
C SER A 486 32.95 -19.60 -2.19
N LYS A 487 33.89 -19.70 -1.24
CA LYS A 487 33.60 -20.01 0.17
C LYS A 487 33.53 -18.70 0.91
N ARG A 488 32.33 -18.29 1.32
CA ARG A 488 32.12 -17.06 2.08
C ARG A 488 31.19 -17.35 3.25
N LEU A 489 31.07 -16.39 4.17
CA LEU A 489 29.99 -16.41 5.14
C LEU A 489 28.66 -16.25 4.41
N VAL A 490 27.76 -17.18 4.69
CA VAL A 490 26.37 -17.09 4.29
C VAL A 490 25.51 -16.90 5.53
N ASN A 491 24.39 -16.19 5.37
CA ASN A 491 23.33 -16.25 6.35
C ASN A 491 22.71 -17.64 6.31
N TRP A 492 22.94 -18.44 7.34
CA TRP A 492 22.47 -19.81 7.42
C TRP A 492 21.30 -19.93 8.40
N SER A 493 20.28 -20.70 8.03
CA SER A 493 19.26 -21.15 8.99
C SER A 493 19.49 -22.61 9.32
N CYS A 494 19.91 -22.88 10.57
CA CYS A 494 20.08 -24.24 11.11
C CYS A 494 18.78 -25.03 11.19
N THR A 495 17.63 -24.36 11.08
CA THR A 495 16.31 -25.01 11.02
C THR A 495 15.93 -25.43 9.60
N LEU A 496 16.29 -24.64 8.59
CA LEU A 496 15.97 -24.93 7.18
C LEU A 496 17.07 -25.74 6.48
N ASN A 497 18.26 -25.80 7.10
CA ASN A 497 19.51 -26.30 6.52
C ASN A 497 19.76 -25.70 5.14
N SER A 498 19.71 -24.37 5.06
CA SER A 498 19.93 -23.63 3.82
C SER A 498 20.52 -22.26 4.09
N ALA A 499 21.36 -21.81 3.16
CA ALA A 499 21.66 -20.41 3.00
C ALA A 499 20.37 -19.65 2.66
N ILE A 500 20.23 -18.47 3.26
CA ILE A 500 19.17 -17.50 3.00
C ILE A 500 19.80 -16.18 2.58
N SER A 501 19.10 -15.41 1.78
CA SER A 501 19.57 -14.11 1.34
C SER A 501 19.49 -13.07 2.47
N ASP A 502 20.27 -11.97 2.40
CA ASP A 502 20.23 -10.87 3.37
C ASP A 502 18.81 -10.32 3.60
N ILE A 503 17.96 -10.36 2.56
CA ILE A 503 16.58 -9.89 2.63
C ILE A 503 15.65 -10.84 3.39
N GLU A 504 16.00 -12.12 3.50
CA GLU A 504 15.23 -13.11 4.25
C GLU A 504 15.53 -13.08 5.75
N VAL A 505 16.39 -12.14 6.18
CA VAL A 505 16.78 -11.89 7.57
C VAL A 505 15.99 -10.70 8.13
N ASP A 506 15.03 -10.98 9.01
CA ASP A 506 14.36 -9.98 9.82
C ASP A 506 15.35 -9.44 10.87
N LYS A 507 15.48 -8.11 10.98
CA LYS A 507 16.29 -7.46 12.01
C LYS A 507 15.44 -7.15 13.23
N LYS A 508 15.66 -7.88 14.33
CA LYS A 508 14.95 -7.65 15.60
C LYS A 508 15.79 -6.78 16.53
N GLU A 509 15.37 -5.54 16.70
CA GLU A 509 15.98 -4.62 17.68
C GLU A 509 15.57 -5.01 19.10
N LEU A 510 16.56 -5.13 19.98
CA LEU A 510 16.40 -5.37 21.41
C LEU A 510 16.96 -4.16 22.15
N THR A 511 16.17 -3.61 23.09
CA THR A 511 16.60 -2.47 23.93
C THR A 511 17.49 -2.88 25.10
N GLY A 512 17.68 -4.18 25.32
CA GLY A 512 18.44 -4.75 26.42
C GLY A 512 18.16 -6.25 26.58
N ARG A 513 18.47 -6.79 27.76
CA ARG A 513 18.38 -8.22 28.06
C ARG A 513 16.98 -8.76 27.77
N THR A 514 16.90 -9.74 26.87
CA THR A 514 15.64 -10.30 26.38
C THR A 514 15.75 -11.81 26.18
N LEU A 515 14.76 -12.55 26.67
CA LEU A 515 14.62 -14.00 26.41
C LEU A 515 13.79 -14.24 25.14
N LEU A 516 14.39 -14.84 24.12
CA LEU A 516 13.75 -15.15 22.84
C LEU A 516 13.49 -16.65 22.67
N PRO A 517 12.34 -17.06 22.14
CA PRO A 517 12.16 -18.43 21.66
C PRO A 517 13.04 -18.66 20.43
N VAL A 518 13.67 -19.84 20.34
CA VAL A 518 14.47 -20.28 19.20
C VAL A 518 14.03 -21.69 18.81
N PRO A 519 13.73 -21.97 17.53
CA PRO A 519 13.39 -23.31 17.06
C PRO A 519 14.45 -24.34 17.47
N GLY A 520 14.01 -25.53 17.90
CA GLY A 520 14.91 -26.60 18.35
C GLY A 520 15.36 -26.51 19.81
N TYR A 521 14.92 -25.49 20.57
CA TYR A 521 15.19 -25.31 22.00
C TYR A 521 13.90 -25.27 22.82
N LYS A 522 13.90 -26.00 23.96
CA LYS A 522 12.75 -26.03 24.89
C LYS A 522 12.66 -24.75 25.73
N GLU A 523 13.81 -24.23 26.15
CA GLU A 523 13.92 -23.00 26.92
C GLU A 523 14.16 -21.79 26.01
N LYS A 524 13.72 -20.61 26.45
CA LYS A 524 14.07 -19.35 25.78
C LYS A 524 15.56 -19.06 25.96
N VAL A 525 16.17 -18.50 24.94
CA VAL A 525 17.60 -18.16 24.90
C VAL A 525 17.78 -16.67 25.22
N GLU A 526 18.80 -16.34 26.01
CA GLU A 526 19.14 -14.97 26.41
C GLU A 526 19.91 -14.25 25.28
N PHE A 527 19.45 -13.04 24.95
CA PHE A 527 20.07 -12.08 24.05
C PHE A 527 20.03 -10.68 24.68
N GLY A 528 20.68 -9.70 24.06
CA GLY A 528 20.74 -8.33 24.57
C GLY A 528 21.64 -8.18 25.79
N VAL A 529 22.69 -9.01 25.88
CA VAL A 529 23.70 -8.98 26.93
C VAL A 529 25.08 -8.90 26.31
N LEU A 530 25.99 -8.19 26.97
CA LEU A 530 27.41 -8.11 26.62
C LEU A 530 28.21 -8.76 27.76
N VAL A 531 28.94 -9.81 27.42
CA VAL A 531 29.75 -10.62 28.33
C VAL A 531 31.20 -10.17 28.21
N SER A 532 31.79 -9.74 29.32
CA SER A 532 33.21 -9.40 29.40
C SER A 532 34.00 -10.56 30.03
N PHE A 533 35.08 -10.96 29.38
CA PHE A 533 35.98 -12.03 29.85
C PHE A 533 37.42 -11.73 29.44
N ALA A 534 38.38 -12.39 30.09
CA ALA A 534 39.80 -12.14 29.90
C ALA A 534 40.53 -13.27 29.15
N TYR A 535 41.47 -12.86 28.32
CA TYR A 535 42.53 -13.68 27.75
C TYR A 535 43.86 -13.37 28.45
N LYS A 536 44.67 -14.40 28.77
CA LYS A 536 46.02 -14.18 29.34
C LYS A 536 47.03 -13.88 28.23
N VAL A 537 47.89 -12.89 28.45
CA VAL A 537 49.00 -12.57 27.53
C VAL A 537 50.12 -13.60 27.72
N ASP A 538 50.56 -14.20 26.62
CA ASP A 538 51.56 -15.27 26.61
C ASP A 538 52.87 -14.84 27.29
N GLY A 539 53.34 -15.65 28.25
CA GLY A 539 54.55 -15.37 29.02
C GLY A 539 54.42 -14.31 30.12
N THR A 540 53.21 -13.86 30.46
CA THR A 540 52.96 -12.86 31.52
C THR A 540 51.70 -13.19 32.33
N ASP A 541 51.50 -12.51 33.46
CA ASP A 541 50.24 -12.55 34.23
C ASP A 541 49.23 -11.46 33.77
N GLU A 542 49.56 -10.68 32.74
CA GLU A 542 48.68 -9.65 32.21
C GLU A 542 47.48 -10.26 31.48
N GLU A 543 46.32 -9.61 31.59
CA GLU A 543 45.06 -10.04 30.97
C GLU A 543 44.52 -8.98 30.01
N VAL A 544 44.04 -9.41 28.84
CA VAL A 544 43.28 -8.59 27.89
C VAL A 544 41.80 -8.92 28.04
N ILE A 545 41.03 -7.95 28.51
CA ILE A 545 39.58 -8.10 28.66
C ILE A 545 38.90 -7.75 27.33
N VAL A 546 38.09 -8.66 26.81
CA VAL A 546 37.26 -8.46 25.62
C VAL A 546 35.78 -8.53 25.99
N ALA A 547 34.93 -7.93 25.16
CA ALA A 547 33.48 -7.96 25.33
C ALA A 547 32.78 -8.59 24.11
N THR A 548 31.78 -9.45 24.35
CA THR A 548 31.03 -10.10 23.26
C THR A 548 29.59 -10.43 23.63
N THR A 549 28.70 -10.44 22.62
CA THR A 549 27.32 -10.91 22.73
C THR A 549 27.17 -12.40 22.43
N ARG A 550 28.22 -13.04 21.89
CA ARG A 550 28.22 -14.44 21.43
C ARG A 550 29.36 -15.23 22.06
N ILE A 551 29.30 -15.41 23.38
CA ILE A 551 30.41 -16.02 24.12
C ILE A 551 30.75 -17.43 23.64
N GLU A 552 29.79 -18.21 23.13
CA GLU A 552 30.03 -19.54 22.54
C GLU A 552 31.00 -19.52 21.36
N THR A 553 31.04 -18.42 20.59
CA THR A 553 31.91 -18.30 19.41
C THR A 553 33.38 -18.17 19.78
N MET A 554 33.70 -17.86 21.05
CA MET A 554 35.07 -17.69 21.50
C MET A 554 35.92 -18.95 21.28
N LEU A 555 35.32 -20.14 21.24
CA LEU A 555 36.01 -21.41 20.94
C LEU A 555 36.68 -21.43 19.55
N GLY A 556 36.15 -20.62 18.62
CA GLY A 556 36.68 -20.46 17.27
C GLY A 556 37.63 -19.27 17.12
N ASP A 557 37.98 -18.58 18.21
CA ASP A 557 38.79 -17.36 18.13
C ASP A 557 40.16 -17.64 17.52
N SER A 558 40.61 -16.66 16.73
CA SER A 558 41.88 -16.68 16.03
C SER A 558 42.77 -15.51 16.42
N ALA A 559 42.22 -14.41 16.93
CA ALA A 559 42.94 -13.21 17.36
C ALA A 559 42.13 -12.39 18.37
N VAL A 560 42.79 -11.41 18.99
CA VAL A 560 42.14 -10.27 19.65
C VAL A 560 42.51 -9.01 18.87
N SER A 561 41.53 -8.19 18.49
CA SER A 561 41.78 -6.93 17.80
C SER A 561 41.63 -5.74 18.75
N VAL A 562 42.53 -4.76 18.60
CA VAL A 562 42.51 -3.48 19.30
C VAL A 562 42.68 -2.34 18.29
N HIS A 563 42.19 -1.15 18.62
CA HIS A 563 42.31 -0.02 17.71
C HIS A 563 43.77 0.53 17.66
N PRO A 564 44.33 0.86 16.49
CA PRO A 564 45.69 1.35 16.34
C PRO A 564 46.04 2.60 17.15
N ALA A 565 45.06 3.45 17.42
CA ALA A 565 45.23 4.69 18.19
C ALA A 565 44.85 4.57 19.68
N ASP A 566 44.48 3.38 20.17
CA ASP A 566 44.12 3.21 21.58
C ASP A 566 45.37 3.13 22.47
N PRO A 567 45.64 4.14 23.33
CA PRO A 567 46.85 4.15 24.16
C PRO A 567 46.86 3.02 25.20
N ARG A 568 45.70 2.44 25.54
CA ARG A 568 45.58 1.39 26.57
C ARG A 568 46.26 0.07 26.18
N TYR A 569 46.43 -0.18 24.88
CA TYR A 569 46.87 -1.48 24.37
C TYR A 569 48.17 -1.40 23.52
N GLN A 570 48.78 -0.22 23.35
CA GLN A 570 49.96 -0.06 22.48
C GLN A 570 51.15 -0.95 22.87
N HIS A 571 51.35 -1.20 24.16
CA HIS A 571 52.42 -2.06 24.67
C HIS A 571 52.22 -3.54 24.33
N LEU A 572 51.02 -3.94 23.88
CA LEU A 572 50.68 -5.29 23.47
C LEU A 572 50.93 -5.58 21.99
N LYS A 573 51.49 -4.63 21.24
CA LYS A 573 51.81 -4.82 19.82
C LYS A 573 52.79 -5.98 19.62
N GLY A 574 52.41 -6.93 18.75
CA GLY A 574 53.19 -8.13 18.47
C GLY A 574 53.16 -9.19 19.58
N LYS A 575 52.35 -8.98 20.63
CA LYS A 575 52.11 -10.00 21.67
C LYS A 575 51.02 -10.97 21.24
N MET A 576 50.99 -12.11 21.91
CA MET A 576 50.01 -13.17 21.72
C MET A 576 49.22 -13.36 23.01
N VAL A 577 47.99 -13.84 22.90
CA VAL A 577 47.18 -14.29 24.03
C VAL A 577 46.89 -15.79 23.96
N LEU A 578 46.62 -16.39 25.10
CA LEU A 578 46.34 -17.81 25.25
C LEU A 578 44.83 -18.07 25.29
N HIS A 579 44.36 -19.00 24.48
CA HIS A 579 42.96 -19.41 24.51
C HIS A 579 42.65 -20.22 25.80
N PRO A 580 41.62 -19.87 26.58
CA PRO A 580 41.36 -20.49 27.89
C PRO A 580 41.09 -21.99 27.86
N PHE A 581 40.61 -22.53 26.73
CA PHE A 581 40.12 -23.92 26.65
C PHE A 581 40.94 -24.85 25.74
N CYS A 582 41.98 -24.35 25.05
CA CYS A 582 42.82 -25.17 24.17
C CYS A 582 44.21 -24.56 24.04
N ASP A 583 45.17 -25.35 23.54
CA ASP A 583 46.57 -24.94 23.40
C ASP A 583 46.80 -24.03 22.17
N ARG A 584 45.93 -23.03 21.99
CA ARG A 584 45.99 -22.08 20.88
C ARG A 584 46.56 -20.74 21.37
N LYS A 585 47.62 -20.29 20.70
CA LYS A 585 48.14 -18.91 20.82
C LYS A 585 47.52 -18.06 19.73
N MET A 586 47.01 -16.89 20.09
CA MET A 586 46.28 -15.99 19.20
C MET A 586 46.95 -14.62 19.19
N PRO A 587 47.26 -14.03 18.02
CA PRO A 587 47.85 -12.70 17.97
C PRO A 587 46.91 -11.60 18.47
N ILE A 588 47.51 -10.54 19.01
CA ILE A 588 46.85 -9.26 19.18
C ILE A 588 47.10 -8.42 17.92
N VAL A 589 46.04 -8.20 17.14
CA VAL A 589 46.09 -7.43 15.89
C VAL A 589 45.59 -6.00 16.10
N PHE A 590 46.12 -5.06 15.32
CA PHE A 590 45.78 -3.64 15.41
C PHE A 590 45.00 -3.27 14.15
N ASP A 591 43.71 -3.02 14.28
CA ASP A 591 42.78 -2.80 13.15
C ASP A 591 41.80 -1.66 13.47
N ASP A 592 41.56 -0.78 12.50
CA ASP A 592 40.77 0.44 12.66
C ASP A 592 39.25 0.18 12.71
N PHE A 593 38.79 -1.06 12.49
CA PHE A 593 37.38 -1.39 12.69
C PHE A 593 36.95 -1.32 14.17
N VAL A 594 37.90 -1.42 15.11
CA VAL A 594 37.61 -1.48 16.55
C VAL A 594 37.20 -0.11 17.07
N ASP A 595 35.99 0.00 17.62
CA ASP A 595 35.56 1.21 18.33
C ASP A 595 36.18 1.28 19.73
N VAL A 596 37.07 2.25 19.95
CA VAL A 596 37.75 2.53 21.23
C VAL A 596 36.75 2.74 22.38
N SER A 597 35.58 3.31 22.07
CA SER A 597 34.56 3.69 23.05
C SER A 597 33.61 2.54 23.42
N PHE A 598 33.57 1.48 22.62
CA PHE A 598 32.66 0.36 22.82
C PHE A 598 33.27 -0.78 23.66
N GLY A 599 32.53 -1.25 24.66
CA GLY A 599 32.98 -2.34 25.53
C GLY A 599 34.29 -2.01 26.24
N THR A 600 35.33 -2.80 25.97
CA THR A 600 36.68 -2.58 26.53
C THR A 600 37.63 -1.85 25.57
N GLY A 601 37.26 -1.66 24.30
CA GLY A 601 38.20 -1.26 23.24
C GLY A 601 39.06 -2.41 22.70
N ALA A 602 38.81 -3.65 23.14
CA ALA A 602 39.39 -4.87 22.60
C ALA A 602 38.29 -5.87 22.24
N VAL A 603 38.38 -6.48 21.05
CA VAL A 603 37.34 -7.34 20.47
C VAL A 603 37.94 -8.70 20.14
N LYS A 604 37.24 -9.77 20.51
CA LYS A 604 37.60 -11.12 20.04
C LYS A 604 37.32 -11.27 18.54
N ILE A 605 38.20 -11.95 17.80
CA ILE A 605 38.04 -12.14 16.35
C ILE A 605 37.81 -13.61 16.02
N THR A 606 36.61 -13.91 15.52
CA THR A 606 36.16 -15.24 15.10
C THR A 606 35.75 -15.24 13.61
N PRO A 607 36.71 -15.25 12.65
CA PRO A 607 36.45 -14.97 11.24
C PRO A 607 35.43 -15.90 10.56
N ALA A 608 35.22 -17.10 11.10
CA ALA A 608 34.29 -18.08 10.55
C ALA A 608 32.82 -17.92 11.02
N HIS A 609 32.50 -16.95 11.90
CA HIS A 609 31.17 -16.81 12.54
C HIS A 609 30.63 -15.38 12.63
N ASP A 610 31.36 -14.38 12.14
CA ASP A 610 30.91 -12.98 12.08
C ASP A 610 31.48 -12.29 10.83
N HIS A 611 30.67 -11.45 10.18
CA HIS A 611 31.06 -10.80 8.91
C HIS A 611 32.13 -9.73 9.10
N ASN A 612 32.13 -8.99 10.22
CA ASN A 612 33.18 -8.01 10.48
C ASN A 612 34.49 -8.73 10.82
N ASP A 613 34.40 -9.79 11.65
CA ASP A 613 35.55 -10.62 11.98
C ASP A 613 36.14 -11.32 10.75
N TYR A 614 35.30 -11.70 9.77
CA TYR A 614 35.73 -12.25 8.48
C TYR A 614 36.64 -11.27 7.74
N GLU A 615 36.23 -10.01 7.63
CA GLU A 615 37.01 -8.98 6.93
C GLU A 615 38.34 -8.68 7.65
N VAL A 616 38.34 -8.62 8.99
CA VAL A 616 39.58 -8.52 9.79
C VAL A 616 40.47 -9.75 9.56
N GLY A 617 39.85 -10.93 9.53
CA GLY A 617 40.54 -12.19 9.26
C GLY A 617 41.25 -12.21 7.91
N GLU A 618 40.62 -11.70 6.86
CA GLU A 618 41.26 -11.57 5.55
C GLU A 618 42.38 -10.51 5.55
N ARG A 619 42.16 -9.34 6.16
CA ARG A 619 43.17 -8.27 6.24
C ARG A 619 44.45 -8.69 6.96
N HIS A 620 44.33 -9.49 8.02
CA HIS A 620 45.44 -9.92 8.87
C HIS A 620 45.86 -11.39 8.64
N ASN A 621 45.33 -12.05 7.61
CA ASN A 621 45.63 -13.44 7.26
C ASN A 621 45.47 -14.42 8.45
N LEU A 622 44.34 -14.32 9.15
CA LEU A 622 44.00 -15.14 10.31
C LEU A 622 43.41 -16.49 9.91
N ALA A 623 43.41 -17.44 10.85
CA ALA A 623 42.81 -18.75 10.64
C ALA A 623 41.27 -18.72 10.74
N PHE A 624 40.58 -19.29 9.75
CA PHE A 624 39.12 -19.37 9.70
C PHE A 624 38.63 -20.69 10.31
N ILE A 625 38.50 -20.73 11.64
CA ILE A 625 38.15 -21.96 12.38
C ILE A 625 36.63 -22.09 12.49
N ASN A 626 36.05 -22.94 11.64
CA ASN A 626 34.62 -23.26 11.75
C ASN A 626 34.36 -24.20 12.93
N ILE A 627 33.49 -23.77 13.85
CA ILE A 627 33.13 -24.50 15.07
C ILE A 627 31.68 -24.97 15.09
N LEU A 628 30.89 -24.71 14.03
CA LEU A 628 29.50 -25.12 13.93
C LEU A 628 29.26 -25.93 12.65
N ASP A 629 28.49 -27.01 12.77
CA ASP A 629 27.96 -27.72 11.60
C ASP A 629 26.66 -27.06 11.08
N GLU A 630 26.07 -27.65 10.04
CA GLU A 630 24.82 -27.18 9.43
C GLU A 630 23.62 -27.20 10.37
N ASN A 631 23.65 -28.02 11.42
CA ASN A 631 22.57 -28.16 12.39
C ASN A 631 22.78 -27.26 13.62
N GLY A 632 23.87 -26.48 13.65
CA GLY A 632 24.24 -25.65 14.79
C GLY A 632 24.80 -26.44 15.97
N LEU A 633 25.36 -27.62 15.71
CA LEU A 633 26.12 -28.42 16.67
C LEU A 633 27.59 -28.04 16.62
N LEU A 634 28.24 -28.05 17.78
CA LEU A 634 29.65 -27.70 17.89
C LEU A 634 30.55 -28.81 17.33
N ILE A 635 31.42 -28.43 16.40
CA ILE A 635 32.45 -29.28 15.78
C ILE A 635 33.82 -28.63 15.95
N ASN A 636 34.91 -29.40 15.82
CA ASN A 636 36.28 -28.86 15.91
C ASN A 636 36.57 -28.07 17.20
N VAL A 637 35.89 -28.40 18.30
CA VAL A 637 36.07 -27.79 19.63
C VAL A 637 36.53 -28.82 20.67
N PRO A 638 37.22 -28.42 21.75
CA PRO A 638 37.64 -29.35 22.78
C PRO A 638 36.44 -29.89 23.61
N PRO A 639 36.54 -31.09 24.20
CA PRO A 639 35.64 -31.52 25.26
C PRO A 639 35.64 -30.52 26.43
N PRO A 640 34.51 -30.31 27.12
CA PRO A 640 33.23 -31.01 26.97
C PRO A 640 32.29 -30.40 25.91
N PHE A 641 32.71 -29.39 25.14
CA PHE A 641 31.81 -28.63 24.27
C PHE A 641 31.42 -29.34 22.97
N LEU A 642 32.20 -30.35 22.56
CA LEU A 642 32.00 -31.06 21.31
C LEU A 642 30.61 -31.71 21.23
N GLY A 643 29.89 -31.47 20.14
CA GLY A 643 28.54 -32.00 19.90
C GLY A 643 27.42 -31.25 20.63
N MET A 644 27.71 -30.23 21.43
CA MET A 644 26.67 -29.40 22.06
C MET A 644 25.95 -28.53 21.02
N LYS A 645 24.69 -28.18 21.28
CA LYS A 645 23.98 -27.16 20.49
C LYS A 645 24.51 -25.76 20.80
N ARG A 646 24.60 -24.87 19.82
CA ARG A 646 25.17 -23.51 19.95
C ARG A 646 24.73 -22.70 21.19
N PHE A 647 23.43 -22.66 21.51
CA PHE A 647 22.94 -21.90 22.68
C PHE A 647 23.02 -22.67 24.01
N GLU A 648 23.19 -23.98 23.99
CA GLU A 648 23.54 -24.77 25.19
C GLU A 648 25.03 -24.58 25.49
N ALA A 649 25.88 -24.61 24.45
CA ALA A 649 27.29 -24.29 24.54
C ALA A 649 27.53 -22.87 25.07
N ARG A 650 26.69 -21.88 24.72
CA ARG A 650 26.72 -20.53 25.32
C ARG A 650 26.70 -20.57 26.85
N LYS A 651 25.79 -21.36 27.43
CA LYS A 651 25.69 -21.52 28.89
C LYS A 651 26.90 -22.28 29.45
N ALA A 652 27.32 -23.35 28.79
CA ALA A 652 28.45 -24.19 29.22
C ALA A 652 29.79 -23.43 29.19
N VAL A 653 30.07 -22.69 28.12
CA VAL A 653 31.28 -21.86 27.98
C VAL A 653 31.31 -20.77 29.04
N LEU A 654 30.18 -20.07 29.26
CA LEU A 654 30.10 -19.06 30.30
C LEU A 654 30.40 -19.63 31.69
N GLN A 655 29.84 -20.81 32.02
CA GLN A 655 30.12 -21.46 33.30
C GLN A 655 31.59 -21.86 33.41
N ALA A 656 32.15 -22.46 32.36
CA ALA A 656 33.56 -22.86 32.34
C ALA A 656 34.52 -21.66 32.47
N LEU A 657 34.18 -20.48 31.94
CA LEU A 657 34.94 -19.24 32.14
C LEU A 657 34.88 -18.75 33.59
N LYS A 658 33.73 -18.91 34.27
CA LYS A 658 33.59 -18.60 35.71
C LYS A 658 34.43 -19.53 36.55
N ASP A 659 34.36 -20.83 36.28
CA ASP A 659 35.10 -21.85 37.02
C ASP A 659 36.62 -21.67 36.89
N ARG A 660 37.09 -21.14 35.76
CA ARG A 660 38.50 -20.81 35.51
C ARG A 660 38.91 -19.38 35.92
N GLY A 661 37.99 -18.58 36.47
CA GLY A 661 38.27 -17.20 36.92
C GLY A 661 38.52 -16.17 35.80
N HIS A 662 38.21 -16.49 34.55
CA HIS A 662 38.41 -15.58 33.40
C HIS A 662 37.18 -14.70 33.11
N PHE A 663 36.01 -15.08 33.62
CA PHE A 663 34.80 -14.26 33.53
C PHE A 663 34.93 -12.97 34.35
N LYS A 664 34.50 -11.82 33.79
CA LYS A 664 34.53 -10.52 34.48
C LYS A 664 33.14 -10.00 34.81
N GLU A 665 32.28 -9.80 33.82
CA GLU A 665 30.94 -9.23 34.04
C GLU A 665 29.96 -9.55 32.90
N ILE A 666 28.67 -9.37 33.16
CA ILE A 666 27.62 -9.34 32.13
C ILE A 666 26.82 -8.05 32.32
N LYS A 667 26.68 -7.27 31.24
CA LYS A 667 25.88 -6.05 31.22
C LYS A 667 24.75 -6.16 30.20
N ASP A 668 23.67 -5.43 30.45
CA ASP A 668 22.59 -5.29 29.50
C ASP A 668 23.08 -4.45 28.30
N ASN A 669 22.77 -4.90 27.10
CA ASN A 669 23.28 -4.31 25.87
C ASN A 669 22.19 -4.27 24.79
N PRO A 670 21.79 -3.08 24.31
CA PRO A 670 20.97 -2.97 23.12
C PRO A 670 21.66 -3.64 21.93
N MET A 671 20.91 -4.43 21.15
CA MET A 671 21.47 -5.12 19.99
C MET A 671 20.43 -5.40 18.92
N VAL A 672 20.90 -5.72 17.71
CA VAL A 672 20.07 -6.21 16.62
C VAL A 672 20.32 -7.69 16.44
N VAL A 673 19.27 -8.51 16.57
CA VAL A 673 19.34 -9.96 16.37
C VAL A 673 18.82 -10.30 14.96
N PRO A 674 19.62 -10.95 14.11
CA PRO A 674 19.15 -11.41 12.80
C PRO A 674 18.31 -12.68 12.95
N VAL A 675 17.08 -12.65 12.46
CA VAL A 675 16.11 -13.73 12.57
C VAL A 675 15.68 -14.17 11.17
N CYS A 676 15.69 -15.46 10.88
CA CYS A 676 15.16 -15.97 9.63
C CYS A 676 13.65 -15.65 9.55
N SER A 677 13.25 -14.92 8.51
CA SER A 677 11.87 -14.50 8.30
C SER A 677 10.87 -15.67 8.18
N ARG A 678 11.37 -16.87 7.81
CA ARG A 678 10.57 -18.08 7.58
C ARG A 678 10.53 -19.03 8.77
N SER A 679 11.70 -19.51 9.23
CA SER A 679 11.79 -20.46 10.35
C SER A 679 11.70 -19.81 11.72
N LYS A 680 11.91 -18.48 11.80
CA LYS A 680 12.07 -17.72 13.04
C LYS A 680 13.29 -18.12 13.88
N ASP A 681 14.22 -18.85 13.26
CA ASP A 681 15.51 -19.19 13.84
C ASP A 681 16.46 -17.99 13.86
N ILE A 682 17.45 -18.00 14.74
CA ILE A 682 18.52 -17.00 14.75
C ILE A 682 19.51 -17.33 13.64
N VAL A 683 19.76 -16.38 12.75
CA VAL A 683 20.64 -16.57 11.60
C VAL A 683 22.06 -16.79 12.06
N GLU A 684 22.71 -17.80 11.50
CA GLU A 684 24.10 -18.14 11.76
C GLU A 684 24.97 -17.74 10.56
N PRO A 685 25.98 -16.88 10.70
CA PRO A 685 27.01 -16.74 9.68
C PRO A 685 27.81 -18.04 9.61
N LEU A 686 27.72 -18.75 8.48
CA LEU A 686 28.40 -20.03 8.30
C LEU A 686 29.26 -20.02 7.03
N LEU A 687 30.49 -20.52 7.11
CA LEU A 687 31.35 -20.65 5.94
C LEU A 687 30.88 -21.81 5.06
N LYS A 688 30.36 -21.49 3.87
CA LYS A 688 29.90 -22.49 2.90
C LYS A 688 30.41 -22.19 1.49
N PRO A 689 30.84 -23.22 0.73
CA PRO A 689 31.02 -23.08 -0.71
C PRO A 689 29.65 -22.83 -1.35
N GLN A 690 29.54 -21.77 -2.15
CA GLN A 690 28.31 -21.43 -2.87
C GLN A 690 28.62 -20.84 -4.24
N TRP A 691 27.60 -20.78 -5.09
CA TRP A 691 27.63 -20.11 -6.38
C TRP A 691 27.24 -18.63 -6.24
N TYR A 692 28.04 -17.76 -6.82
CA TYR A 692 27.85 -16.31 -6.82
C TYR A 692 27.80 -15.77 -8.24
N VAL A 693 27.00 -14.72 -8.44
CA VAL A 693 27.01 -13.88 -9.63
C VAL A 693 27.77 -12.61 -9.29
N SER A 694 28.82 -12.31 -10.06
CA SER A 694 29.50 -11.01 -9.98
C SER A 694 28.56 -9.91 -10.48
N CYS A 695 28.17 -8.99 -9.59
CA CYS A 695 27.11 -8.02 -9.89
C CYS A 695 27.62 -6.64 -10.33
N ALA A 696 28.86 -6.28 -10.03
CA ALA A 696 29.36 -4.91 -10.15
C ALA A 696 29.14 -4.30 -11.55
N ASP A 697 29.60 -4.99 -12.60
CA ASP A 697 29.50 -4.48 -13.98
C ASP A 697 28.05 -4.40 -14.46
N MET A 698 27.24 -5.42 -14.15
CA MET A 698 25.83 -5.43 -14.54
C MET A 698 25.03 -4.35 -13.81
N ALA A 699 25.33 -4.12 -12.53
CA ALA A 699 24.67 -3.10 -11.72
C ALA A 699 25.03 -1.70 -12.19
N LYS A 700 26.29 -1.48 -12.56
CA LYS A 700 26.72 -0.24 -13.21
C LYS A 700 25.93 0.02 -14.48
N GLN A 701 25.85 -0.95 -15.39
CA GLN A 701 25.08 -0.81 -16.63
C GLN A 701 23.58 -0.56 -16.39
N ALA A 702 23.00 -1.22 -15.39
CA ALA A 702 21.62 -1.00 -14.98
C ALA A 702 21.40 0.42 -14.42
N ALA A 703 22.31 0.91 -13.58
CA ALA A 703 22.28 2.27 -13.04
C ALA A 703 22.44 3.32 -14.16
N ASP A 704 23.40 3.12 -15.05
CA ASP A 704 23.68 4.01 -16.17
C ASP A 704 22.48 4.08 -17.14
N SER A 705 21.77 2.97 -17.36
CA SER A 705 20.55 2.98 -18.17
C SER A 705 19.47 3.94 -17.65
N VAL A 706 19.41 4.15 -16.33
CA VAL A 706 18.50 5.11 -15.70
C VAL A 706 19.09 6.52 -15.74
N ARG A 707 20.39 6.69 -15.48
CA ARG A 707 21.08 7.99 -15.56
C ARG A 707 20.99 8.60 -16.96
N GLU A 708 21.07 7.76 -17.99
CA GLU A 708 21.00 8.14 -19.41
C GLU A 708 19.55 8.30 -19.93
N GLY A 709 18.54 7.95 -19.12
CA GLY A 709 17.13 8.03 -19.50
C GLY A 709 16.64 6.94 -20.46
N ARG A 710 17.43 5.88 -20.72
CA ARG A 710 17.00 4.71 -21.51
C ARG A 710 15.97 3.85 -20.76
N LEU A 711 16.05 3.82 -19.43
CA LEU A 711 15.10 3.19 -18.53
C LEU A 711 14.51 4.25 -17.60
N LYS A 712 13.18 4.37 -17.57
CA LYS A 712 12.49 5.30 -16.67
C LYS A 712 11.91 4.59 -15.46
N ILE A 713 12.20 5.07 -14.26
CA ILE A 713 11.61 4.56 -13.00
C ILE A 713 10.63 5.60 -12.46
N ILE A 714 9.38 5.19 -12.32
CA ILE A 714 8.26 6.05 -11.93
C ILE A 714 7.67 5.54 -10.62
N PRO A 715 7.47 6.41 -9.62
CA PRO A 715 7.87 7.82 -9.55
C PRO A 715 9.37 8.04 -9.24
N ASP A 716 9.89 9.21 -9.62
CA ASP A 716 11.32 9.56 -9.57
C ASP A 716 11.94 9.57 -8.15
N HIS A 717 11.14 9.59 -7.09
CA HIS A 717 11.69 9.53 -5.73
C HIS A 717 12.37 8.17 -5.42
N HIS A 718 12.10 7.13 -6.21
CA HIS A 718 12.79 5.85 -6.11
C HIS A 718 14.22 5.87 -6.66
N LEU A 719 14.59 6.88 -7.46
CA LEU A 719 15.90 6.98 -8.11
C LEU A 719 17.06 6.98 -7.10
N LYS A 720 16.92 7.71 -5.99
CA LYS A 720 17.95 7.72 -4.93
C LYS A 720 18.19 6.33 -4.36
N THR A 721 17.11 5.60 -4.07
CA THR A 721 17.20 4.23 -3.54
C THR A 721 17.79 3.29 -4.60
N TRP A 722 17.42 3.46 -5.87
CA TRP A 722 17.96 2.70 -6.99
C TRP A 722 19.49 2.83 -7.11
N PHE A 723 20.00 4.06 -7.17
CA PHE A 723 21.44 4.31 -7.27
C PHE A 723 22.18 3.85 -6.02
N ASN A 724 21.69 4.20 -4.82
CA ASN A 724 22.33 3.75 -3.57
C ASN A 724 22.48 2.24 -3.50
N TRP A 725 21.51 1.47 -4.02
CA TRP A 725 21.57 0.02 -3.97
C TRP A 725 22.49 -0.57 -5.04
N LEU A 726 22.41 -0.08 -6.28
CA LEU A 726 23.24 -0.60 -7.39
C LEU A 726 24.71 -0.18 -7.27
N ASP A 727 24.99 1.04 -6.79
CA ASP A 727 26.37 1.54 -6.62
C ASP A 727 27.11 0.82 -5.48
N ASN A 728 26.37 0.20 -4.54
CA ASN A 728 26.92 -0.52 -3.39
C ASN A 728 26.55 -2.01 -3.42
N ILE A 729 26.24 -2.56 -4.59
CA ILE A 729 25.81 -3.95 -4.71
C ILE A 729 26.93 -4.92 -4.32
N ARG A 730 26.56 -6.03 -3.68
CA ARG A 730 27.45 -7.17 -3.42
C ARG A 730 27.14 -8.32 -4.38
N ASP A 731 28.11 -9.21 -4.58
CA ASP A 731 27.91 -10.41 -5.39
C ASP A 731 26.74 -11.24 -4.84
N TRP A 732 25.91 -11.70 -5.75
CA TRP A 732 24.66 -12.36 -5.42
C TRP A 732 24.85 -13.85 -5.29
N CYS A 733 24.65 -14.39 -4.08
CA CYS A 733 24.60 -15.83 -3.83
C CYS A 733 23.35 -16.44 -4.49
N ILE A 734 23.55 -17.29 -5.49
CA ILE A 734 22.48 -17.90 -6.31
C ILE A 734 22.21 -19.37 -6.01
N SER A 735 23.00 -20.04 -5.19
CA SER A 735 22.74 -21.44 -4.80
C SER A 735 21.97 -21.54 -3.48
N ARG A 736 21.12 -22.56 -3.37
CA ARG A 736 20.26 -22.84 -2.21
C ARG A 736 20.22 -24.36 -1.96
N GLN A 737 20.30 -24.76 -0.68
CA GLN A 737 20.27 -26.16 -0.24
C GLN A 737 18.81 -26.67 -0.09
N LEU A 738 17.98 -26.25 -1.04
CA LEU A 738 16.56 -26.61 -1.13
C LEU A 738 16.40 -27.79 -2.09
N TRP A 739 15.24 -28.45 -2.04
CA TRP A 739 14.93 -29.52 -2.98
C TRP A 739 13.99 -29.05 -4.09
N TRP A 740 13.23 -27.98 -3.84
CA TRP A 740 12.34 -27.36 -4.81
C TRP A 740 13.00 -26.14 -5.47
N GLY A 741 13.20 -26.21 -6.78
CA GLY A 741 13.82 -25.15 -7.59
C GLY A 741 14.51 -25.73 -8.83
N HIS A 742 15.16 -24.87 -9.61
CA HIS A 742 15.95 -25.31 -10.76
C HIS A 742 17.29 -25.88 -10.27
N ARG A 743 17.54 -27.17 -10.46
CA ARG A 743 18.84 -27.76 -10.11
C ARG A 743 19.96 -27.09 -10.89
N ILE A 744 21.06 -26.77 -10.22
CA ILE A 744 22.19 -26.09 -10.84
C ILE A 744 22.79 -27.01 -11.94
N PRO A 745 22.95 -26.53 -13.19
CA PRO A 745 23.45 -27.34 -14.30
C PRO A 745 24.99 -27.37 -14.32
N ALA A 746 25.62 -27.56 -13.14
CA ALA A 746 27.05 -27.64 -12.94
C ALA A 746 27.44 -28.99 -12.34
N TYR A 747 28.58 -29.52 -12.75
CA TYR A 747 29.06 -30.84 -12.39
C TYR A 747 30.49 -30.75 -11.88
N PHE A 748 30.73 -31.38 -10.74
CA PHE A 748 32.07 -31.61 -10.23
C PHE A 748 32.71 -32.76 -10.99
N ILE A 749 33.92 -32.55 -11.45
CA ILE A 749 34.69 -33.51 -12.24
C ILE A 749 35.63 -34.29 -11.33
N THR A 750 35.55 -35.62 -11.37
CA THR A 750 36.60 -36.49 -10.85
C THR A 750 37.32 -37.15 -12.02
N VAL A 751 38.63 -36.97 -12.10
CA VAL A 751 39.46 -37.56 -13.16
C VAL A 751 40.15 -38.81 -12.61
N ASN A 752 39.83 -39.96 -13.18
CA ASN A 752 40.43 -41.25 -12.84
C ASN A 752 41.76 -41.44 -13.58
N ASP A 753 42.70 -40.52 -13.39
CA ASP A 753 44.05 -40.56 -13.96
C ASP A 753 45.08 -40.11 -12.92
N PRO A 754 46.10 -40.93 -12.58
CA PRO A 754 47.11 -40.57 -11.58
C PRO A 754 47.92 -39.31 -11.91
N SER A 755 47.94 -38.87 -13.17
CA SER A 755 48.66 -37.65 -13.58
C SER A 755 47.90 -36.36 -13.23
N VAL A 756 46.61 -36.45 -12.91
CA VAL A 756 45.76 -35.30 -12.56
C VAL A 756 45.57 -35.25 -11.05
N LYS A 757 45.81 -34.07 -10.47
CA LYS A 757 45.59 -33.87 -9.03
C LYS A 757 44.10 -34.03 -8.70
N PRO A 758 43.72 -34.62 -7.55
CA PRO A 758 42.33 -34.59 -7.10
C PRO A 758 41.85 -33.14 -6.98
N GLY A 759 40.67 -32.86 -7.53
CA GLY A 759 40.04 -31.55 -7.40
C GLY A 759 39.52 -31.29 -6.00
N GLU A 760 39.49 -30.02 -5.62
CA GLU A 760 38.82 -29.55 -4.41
C GLU A 760 37.53 -28.83 -4.78
N ASP A 761 36.52 -28.85 -3.90
CA ASP A 761 35.21 -28.23 -4.16
C ASP A 761 35.31 -26.74 -4.49
N MET A 762 36.34 -26.07 -3.98
CA MET A 762 36.60 -24.65 -4.21
C MET A 762 37.32 -24.33 -5.51
N ASP A 763 37.87 -25.34 -6.18
CA ASP A 763 38.57 -25.15 -7.43
C ASP A 763 37.57 -25.15 -8.59
N GLY A 764 37.26 -23.94 -9.08
CA GLY A 764 36.40 -23.73 -10.24
C GLY A 764 36.86 -24.47 -11.50
N HIS A 765 38.13 -24.88 -11.58
CA HIS A 765 38.64 -25.69 -12.70
C HIS A 765 37.93 -27.06 -12.81
N TYR A 766 37.52 -27.63 -11.66
CA TYR A 766 36.83 -28.91 -11.56
C TYR A 766 35.30 -28.79 -11.62
N TRP A 767 34.76 -27.58 -11.77
CA TRP A 767 33.33 -27.38 -11.98
C TRP A 767 33.04 -27.01 -13.42
N ILE A 768 32.20 -27.80 -14.08
CA ILE A 768 31.83 -27.60 -15.48
C ILE A 768 30.32 -27.53 -15.60
N SER A 769 29.81 -26.47 -16.24
CA SER A 769 28.39 -26.33 -16.56
C SER A 769 28.06 -26.87 -17.94
N GLY A 770 26.85 -27.44 -18.10
CA GLY A 770 26.41 -27.95 -19.38
C GLY A 770 24.95 -28.42 -19.43
N ARG A 771 24.49 -28.65 -20.66
CA ARG A 771 23.08 -28.97 -20.96
C ARG A 771 22.74 -30.43 -20.69
N SER A 772 23.73 -31.31 -20.82
CA SER A 772 23.64 -32.75 -20.52
C SER A 772 24.98 -33.27 -20.01
N GLU A 773 24.96 -34.45 -19.39
CA GLU A 773 26.17 -35.10 -18.89
C GLU A 773 27.17 -35.43 -20.00
N GLU A 774 26.70 -35.78 -21.19
CA GLU A 774 27.56 -36.09 -22.35
C GLU A 774 28.38 -34.88 -22.76
N VAL A 775 27.73 -33.72 -22.92
CA VAL A 775 28.39 -32.45 -23.25
C VAL A 775 29.41 -32.06 -22.18
N VAL A 776 29.07 -32.26 -20.91
CA VAL A 776 29.96 -31.95 -19.79
C VAL A 776 31.16 -32.90 -19.77
N ARG A 777 30.94 -34.20 -20.01
CA ARG A 777 32.01 -35.20 -20.08
C ARG A 777 33.01 -34.89 -21.18
N GLU A 778 32.53 -34.45 -22.34
CA GLU A 778 33.40 -34.00 -23.44
C GLU A 778 34.15 -32.71 -23.11
N LYS A 779 33.48 -31.71 -22.50
CA LYS A 779 34.14 -30.47 -22.01
C LYS A 779 35.24 -30.81 -20.99
N ALA A 780 34.97 -31.74 -20.07
CA ALA A 780 35.91 -32.18 -19.04
C ALA A 780 37.11 -32.92 -19.63
N ALA A 781 36.88 -33.89 -20.51
CA ALA A 781 37.92 -34.65 -21.21
C ALA A 781 38.91 -33.72 -21.92
N LYS A 782 38.38 -32.71 -22.64
CA LYS A 782 39.20 -31.67 -23.30
C LYS A 782 39.97 -30.81 -22.29
N ARG A 783 39.34 -30.38 -21.20
CA ARG A 783 39.95 -29.52 -20.19
C ARG A 783 41.13 -30.18 -19.46
N PHE A 784 40.97 -31.46 -19.11
CA PHE A 784 41.99 -32.24 -18.40
C PHE A 784 42.92 -33.02 -19.32
N ASN A 785 42.73 -32.91 -20.65
CA ASN A 785 43.51 -33.62 -21.67
C ASN A 785 43.55 -35.15 -21.46
N VAL A 786 42.38 -35.73 -21.17
CA VAL A 786 42.18 -37.18 -20.95
C VAL A 786 41.04 -37.70 -21.82
N SER A 787 40.90 -39.01 -21.92
CA SER A 787 39.77 -39.64 -22.60
C SER A 787 38.49 -39.56 -21.75
N ALA A 788 37.33 -39.51 -22.42
CA ALA A 788 36.03 -39.30 -21.76
C ALA A 788 35.64 -40.43 -20.78
N ASP A 789 36.14 -41.64 -20.98
CA ASP A 789 35.96 -42.80 -20.09
C ASP A 789 36.64 -42.63 -18.72
N LYS A 790 37.63 -41.73 -18.61
CA LYS A 790 38.32 -41.42 -17.34
C LYS A 790 37.61 -40.36 -16.51
N ILE A 791 36.48 -39.82 -17.00
CA ILE A 791 35.74 -38.74 -16.34
C ILE A 791 34.52 -39.28 -15.60
N SER A 792 34.49 -39.04 -14.29
CA SER A 792 33.29 -39.20 -13.47
C SER A 792 32.66 -37.85 -13.17
N LEU A 793 31.34 -37.75 -13.25
CA LEU A 793 30.58 -36.51 -13.04
C LEU A 793 29.71 -36.62 -11.79
N ARG A 794 29.66 -35.55 -11.00
CA ARG A 794 28.69 -35.38 -9.92
C ARG A 794 28.00 -34.03 -10.05
N GLN A 795 26.74 -34.01 -10.44
CA GLN A 795 25.97 -32.77 -10.52
C GLN A 795 25.82 -32.14 -9.13
N ASP A 796 25.92 -30.81 -9.06
CA ASP A 796 25.60 -30.07 -7.85
C ASP A 796 24.16 -30.41 -7.38
N GLU A 797 23.99 -30.62 -6.09
CA GLU A 797 22.69 -30.96 -5.50
C GLU A 797 21.84 -29.73 -5.20
N ASP A 798 22.48 -28.57 -5.15
CA ASP A 798 21.84 -27.28 -4.92
C ASP A 798 20.87 -26.92 -6.05
N VAL A 799 19.89 -26.10 -5.67
CA VAL A 799 19.01 -25.43 -6.62
C VAL A 799 19.32 -23.94 -6.69
N LEU A 800 18.94 -23.33 -7.80
CA LEU A 800 19.06 -21.89 -8.02
C LEU A 800 18.05 -21.13 -7.16
N ASP A 801 18.48 -19.96 -6.69
CA ASP A 801 17.63 -18.93 -6.13
C ASP A 801 16.46 -18.63 -7.06
N THR A 802 15.25 -18.53 -6.51
CA THR A 802 14.04 -18.23 -7.27
C THR A 802 14.19 -16.94 -8.08
N TRP A 803 14.87 -15.94 -7.52
CA TRP A 803 15.11 -14.67 -8.21
C TRP A 803 16.01 -14.80 -9.45
N PHE A 804 16.77 -15.90 -9.59
CA PHE A 804 17.54 -16.19 -10.80
C PHE A 804 16.63 -16.54 -11.98
N SER A 805 15.63 -17.39 -11.77
CA SER A 805 14.67 -17.71 -12.84
C SER A 805 13.67 -16.57 -13.08
N SER A 806 13.21 -15.92 -12.01
CA SER A 806 12.31 -14.77 -12.14
C SER A 806 13.04 -13.53 -12.73
N GLY A 807 14.35 -13.42 -12.56
CA GLY A 807 15.19 -12.37 -13.15
C GLY A 807 15.29 -12.44 -14.68
N ILE A 808 14.99 -13.60 -15.30
CA ILE A 808 14.96 -13.73 -16.77
C ILE A 808 13.54 -13.82 -17.34
N PHE A 809 12.52 -13.65 -16.49
CA PHE A 809 11.12 -13.80 -16.86
C PHE A 809 10.69 -12.99 -18.11
N PRO A 810 11.10 -11.71 -18.31
CA PRO A 810 10.65 -10.90 -19.45
C PRO A 810 10.98 -11.46 -20.84
N PHE A 811 11.94 -12.37 -20.94
CA PHE A 811 12.34 -12.99 -22.20
C PHE A 811 12.28 -14.53 -22.19
N SER A 812 12.36 -15.17 -21.02
CA SER A 812 12.19 -16.63 -20.91
C SER A 812 10.75 -17.07 -21.23
N ILE A 813 9.75 -16.24 -20.94
CA ILE A 813 8.34 -16.49 -21.32
C ILE A 813 8.16 -16.64 -22.84
N PHE A 814 9.04 -16.04 -23.64
CA PHE A 814 9.01 -16.12 -25.09
C PHE A 814 9.92 -17.22 -25.66
N GLY A 815 10.56 -18.03 -24.81
CA GLY A 815 11.38 -19.16 -25.26
C GLY A 815 12.82 -18.81 -25.62
N TRP A 816 13.34 -17.66 -25.15
CA TRP A 816 14.78 -17.41 -25.14
C TRP A 816 15.51 -18.61 -24.51
N PRO A 817 16.65 -19.06 -25.04
CA PRO A 817 17.52 -18.43 -26.05
C PRO A 817 17.09 -18.57 -27.51
N ASN A 818 16.00 -19.28 -27.81
CA ASN A 818 15.58 -19.49 -29.19
C ASN A 818 15.00 -18.20 -29.80
N GLU A 819 15.25 -17.97 -31.08
CA GLU A 819 14.68 -16.84 -31.83
C GLU A 819 13.23 -17.13 -32.22
N THR A 820 12.31 -16.92 -31.28
CA THR A 820 10.88 -17.13 -31.53
C THR A 820 10.21 -15.87 -32.08
N GLN A 821 9.06 -16.06 -32.76
CA GLN A 821 8.24 -14.95 -33.24
C GLN A 821 7.81 -14.02 -32.10
N ASP A 822 7.35 -14.58 -30.98
CA ASP A 822 6.93 -13.81 -29.80
C ASP A 822 8.10 -13.00 -29.22
N LEU A 823 9.31 -13.58 -29.11
CA LEU A 823 10.49 -12.86 -28.61
C LEU A 823 10.81 -11.66 -29.51
N ASN A 824 10.73 -11.83 -30.82
CA ASN A 824 11.03 -10.76 -31.79
C ASN A 824 9.99 -9.63 -31.80
N VAL A 825 8.72 -9.95 -31.52
CA VAL A 825 7.61 -8.96 -31.55
C VAL A 825 7.48 -8.24 -30.21
N PHE A 826 7.66 -8.94 -29.10
CA PHE A 826 7.29 -8.47 -27.76
C PHE A 826 8.47 -8.16 -26.84
N TYR A 827 9.71 -8.44 -27.23
CA TYR A 827 10.91 -8.08 -26.46
C TYR A 827 11.78 -7.03 -27.20
N PRO A 828 12.13 -5.90 -26.57
CA PRO A 828 11.91 -5.54 -25.17
C PRO A 828 10.45 -5.17 -24.84
N GLY A 829 10.04 -5.36 -23.58
CA GLY A 829 8.72 -4.97 -23.11
C GLY A 829 8.53 -3.45 -23.07
N THR A 830 7.28 -2.99 -22.96
CA THR A 830 6.97 -1.56 -22.88
C THR A 830 7.01 -1.05 -21.44
N LEU A 831 6.32 -1.77 -20.56
CA LEU A 831 6.14 -1.38 -19.16
C LEU A 831 6.31 -2.61 -18.26
N LEU A 832 7.04 -2.44 -17.18
CA LEU A 832 6.91 -3.28 -16.00
C LEU A 832 6.18 -2.51 -14.90
N GLU A 833 5.05 -3.04 -14.48
CA GLU A 833 4.31 -2.52 -13.33
C GLU A 833 4.45 -3.49 -12.16
N THR A 834 4.76 -2.98 -10.96
CA THR A 834 4.85 -3.80 -9.74
C THR A 834 4.81 -2.95 -8.48
N GLY A 835 4.64 -3.59 -7.31
CA GLY A 835 4.84 -2.93 -6.01
C GLY A 835 6.32 -2.53 -5.80
N HIS A 836 6.54 -1.40 -5.12
CA HIS A 836 7.89 -0.91 -4.83
C HIS A 836 8.71 -1.84 -3.90
N ASP A 837 8.07 -2.83 -3.27
CA ASP A 837 8.73 -3.77 -2.37
C ASP A 837 9.59 -4.81 -3.09
N ILE A 838 9.44 -5.00 -4.41
CA ILE A 838 10.28 -5.91 -5.20
C ILE A 838 11.19 -5.21 -6.23
N LEU A 839 11.42 -3.90 -6.07
CA LEU A 839 12.31 -3.10 -6.91
C LEU A 839 13.72 -3.72 -7.03
N PHE A 840 14.28 -4.24 -5.94
CA PHE A 840 15.63 -4.79 -5.94
C PHE A 840 15.68 -6.30 -6.18
N PHE A 841 14.68 -7.03 -5.69
CA PHE A 841 14.64 -8.49 -5.81
C PHE A 841 14.33 -8.93 -7.23
N TRP A 842 13.53 -8.13 -7.94
CA TRP A 842 13.04 -8.50 -9.25
C TRP A 842 13.42 -7.50 -10.33
N VAL A 843 13.02 -6.22 -10.20
CA VAL A 843 13.23 -5.23 -11.27
C VAL A 843 14.72 -5.05 -11.58
N ALA A 844 15.55 -4.81 -10.57
CA ALA A 844 17.00 -4.67 -10.74
C ALA A 844 17.63 -5.94 -11.33
N ARG A 845 17.21 -7.13 -10.89
CA ARG A 845 17.69 -8.41 -11.44
C ARG A 845 17.31 -8.57 -12.91
N MET A 846 16.09 -8.22 -13.30
CA MET A 846 15.66 -8.25 -14.70
C MET A 846 16.45 -7.30 -15.59
N VAL A 847 16.74 -6.08 -15.10
CA VAL A 847 17.54 -5.12 -15.87
C VAL A 847 18.97 -5.63 -16.05
N MET A 848 19.62 -6.09 -14.98
CA MET A 848 20.97 -6.64 -15.03
C MET A 848 21.05 -7.87 -15.96
N MET A 849 20.16 -8.84 -15.79
CA MET A 849 20.17 -10.07 -16.57
C MET A 849 19.74 -9.84 -18.03
N GLY A 850 18.77 -8.96 -18.29
CA GLY A 850 18.35 -8.58 -19.63
C GLY A 850 19.51 -7.96 -20.42
N LEU A 851 20.21 -6.99 -19.84
CA LEU A 851 21.37 -6.36 -20.46
C LEU A 851 22.50 -7.37 -20.69
N LYS A 852 22.79 -8.22 -19.68
CA LYS A 852 23.88 -9.20 -19.77
C LYS A 852 23.63 -10.31 -20.80
N LEU A 853 22.42 -10.87 -20.84
CA LEU A 853 22.11 -12.06 -21.65
C LEU A 853 21.58 -11.74 -23.04
N THR A 854 21.02 -10.54 -23.25
CA THR A 854 20.39 -10.16 -24.53
C THR A 854 20.97 -8.87 -25.14
N GLY A 855 21.75 -8.09 -24.38
CA GLY A 855 22.21 -6.77 -24.78
C GLY A 855 21.12 -5.69 -24.80
N LYS A 856 19.88 -6.01 -24.41
CA LYS A 856 18.72 -5.12 -24.43
C LYS A 856 18.14 -4.93 -23.03
N LEU A 857 17.52 -3.78 -22.80
CA LEU A 857 16.71 -3.57 -21.59
C LEU A 857 15.49 -4.50 -21.63
N PRO A 858 15.05 -5.08 -20.50
CA PRO A 858 13.86 -5.92 -20.47
C PRO A 858 12.56 -5.13 -20.71
N PHE A 859 12.56 -3.84 -20.38
CA PHE A 859 11.45 -2.91 -20.53
C PHE A 859 11.99 -1.48 -20.57
N THR A 860 11.22 -0.54 -21.11
CA THR A 860 11.60 0.89 -21.18
C THR A 860 11.13 1.71 -19.98
N GLU A 861 10.03 1.30 -19.34
CA GLU A 861 9.47 1.99 -18.17
C GLU A 861 9.18 1.01 -17.03
N VAL A 862 9.36 1.49 -15.79
CA VAL A 862 8.99 0.81 -14.56
C VAL A 862 8.04 1.70 -13.78
N TYR A 863 6.82 1.25 -13.55
CA TYR A 863 5.87 1.91 -12.65
C TYR A 863 5.75 1.15 -11.32
N LEU A 864 6.06 1.84 -10.23
CA LEU A 864 6.07 1.29 -8.87
C LEU A 864 4.86 1.79 -8.07
N HIS A 865 3.90 0.90 -7.80
CA HIS A 865 2.74 1.24 -6.99
C HIS A 865 2.98 1.07 -5.49
N ALA A 866 2.08 1.66 -4.71
CA ALA A 866 2.04 1.64 -3.26
C ALA A 866 1.62 0.27 -2.70
N VAL A 867 2.13 -0.11 -1.53
CA VAL A 867 1.82 -1.43 -0.94
C VAL A 867 0.54 -1.36 -0.12
N VAL A 868 -0.38 -2.30 -0.35
CA VAL A 868 -1.64 -2.40 0.40
C VAL A 868 -1.39 -2.92 1.81
N ARG A 869 -2.01 -2.25 2.78
CA ARG A 869 -1.97 -2.53 4.22
C ARG A 869 -3.37 -2.78 4.74
N ASP A 870 -3.45 -3.47 5.87
CA ASP A 870 -4.71 -3.61 6.58
C ASP A 870 -5.21 -2.25 7.11
N ALA A 871 -6.45 -2.21 7.59
CA ALA A 871 -7.08 -0.99 8.11
C ALA A 871 -6.32 -0.34 9.29
N HIS A 872 -5.36 -1.05 9.89
CA HIS A 872 -4.53 -0.57 10.99
C HIS A 872 -3.10 -0.18 10.55
N GLY A 873 -2.78 -0.24 9.26
CA GLY A 873 -1.47 0.14 8.72
C GLY A 873 -0.40 -0.94 8.84
N ARG A 874 -0.77 -2.20 9.13
CA ARG A 874 0.18 -3.33 9.06
C ARG A 874 0.24 -3.86 7.64
N LYS A 875 1.44 -4.28 7.20
CA LYS A 875 1.61 -4.96 5.92
C LYS A 875 0.69 -6.18 5.87
N MET A 876 -0.09 -6.34 4.80
CA MET A 876 -0.83 -7.59 4.60
C MET A 876 0.16 -8.72 4.34
N SER A 877 0.10 -9.77 5.14
CA SER A 877 0.92 -10.96 4.92
C SER A 877 0.26 -12.22 5.45
N LYS A 878 0.46 -13.33 4.76
CA LYS A 878 -0.09 -14.64 5.16
C LYS A 878 0.39 -15.06 6.56
N SER A 879 1.59 -14.64 6.97
CA SER A 879 2.16 -14.93 8.30
C SER A 879 1.53 -14.13 9.44
N LEU A 880 0.84 -13.03 9.16
CA LEU A 880 0.14 -12.22 10.17
C LEU A 880 -1.36 -12.52 10.23
N GLY A 881 -1.89 -13.34 9.31
CA GLY A 881 -3.31 -13.68 9.24
C GLY A 881 -4.23 -12.50 8.90
N ASN A 882 -3.68 -11.35 8.50
CA ASN A 882 -4.41 -10.13 8.16
C ASN A 882 -4.66 -9.98 6.65
N VAL A 883 -4.52 -11.07 5.90
CA VAL A 883 -4.79 -11.11 4.46
C VAL A 883 -6.28 -11.30 4.22
N ILE A 884 -6.81 -10.56 3.25
CA ILE A 884 -8.18 -10.71 2.76
C ILE A 884 -8.11 -11.25 1.33
N ASP A 885 -8.80 -12.35 1.06
CA ASP A 885 -8.94 -12.91 -0.29
C ASP A 885 -9.81 -11.94 -1.13
N PRO A 886 -9.41 -11.55 -2.34
CA PRO A 886 -10.25 -10.70 -3.18
C PRO A 886 -11.63 -11.29 -3.46
N LEU A 887 -11.77 -12.62 -3.51
CA LEU A 887 -13.06 -13.27 -3.74
C LEU A 887 -14.03 -13.04 -2.59
N ASP A 888 -13.54 -12.95 -1.35
CA ASP A 888 -14.34 -12.67 -0.16
C ASP A 888 -14.97 -11.26 -0.22
N VAL A 889 -14.30 -10.31 -0.87
CA VAL A 889 -14.84 -8.96 -1.13
C VAL A 889 -15.81 -8.95 -2.31
N ILE A 890 -15.50 -9.72 -3.36
CA ILE A 890 -16.34 -9.81 -4.56
C ILE A 890 -17.71 -10.44 -4.23
N ALA A 891 -17.70 -11.62 -3.60
CA ALA A 891 -18.89 -12.41 -3.31
C ALA A 891 -19.50 -12.14 -1.91
N GLY A 892 -18.74 -11.49 -1.03
CA GLY A 892 -19.08 -11.40 0.39
C GLY A 892 -18.75 -12.68 1.15
N ILE A 893 -18.56 -12.57 2.47
CA ILE A 893 -18.32 -13.70 3.37
C ILE A 893 -18.82 -13.37 4.78
N SER A 894 -19.46 -14.33 5.45
CA SER A 894 -19.91 -14.16 6.84
C SER A 894 -18.71 -14.16 7.80
N LEU A 895 -18.88 -13.59 9.00
CA LEU A 895 -17.82 -13.59 10.01
C LEU A 895 -17.44 -15.01 10.44
N GLU A 896 -18.43 -15.90 10.55
CA GLU A 896 -18.22 -17.32 10.90
C GLU A 896 -17.38 -18.04 9.84
N SER A 897 -17.71 -17.85 8.56
CA SER A 897 -16.94 -18.40 7.45
C SER A 897 -15.54 -17.82 7.38
N LEU A 898 -15.39 -16.51 7.61
CA LEU A 898 -14.08 -15.84 7.65
C LEU A 898 -13.19 -16.40 8.78
N HIS A 899 -13.78 -16.68 9.95
CA HIS A 899 -13.08 -17.33 11.07
C HIS A 899 -12.76 -18.81 10.80
N ALA A 900 -13.60 -19.50 10.04
CA ALA A 900 -13.38 -20.90 9.66
C ALA A 900 -12.17 -21.08 8.72
N LEU A 901 -11.81 -20.05 7.93
CA LEU A 901 -10.61 -20.06 7.09
C LEU A 901 -9.31 -20.24 7.89
N PHE A 902 -9.31 -19.94 9.20
CA PHE A 902 -8.13 -20.16 10.04
C PHE A 902 -7.91 -21.63 10.42
N SER A 903 -8.93 -22.48 10.33
CA SER A 903 -8.83 -23.91 10.68
C SER A 903 -7.82 -24.66 9.80
N ASP A 904 -7.69 -24.23 8.54
CA ASP A 904 -6.74 -24.80 7.57
C ASP A 904 -5.43 -24.00 7.46
N SER A 905 -5.25 -22.96 8.29
CA SER A 905 -4.12 -22.04 8.19
C SER A 905 -2.85 -22.57 8.88
N ASN A 906 -1.68 -22.17 8.39
CA ASN A 906 -0.38 -22.45 9.01
C ASN A 906 0.03 -21.37 10.06
N LEU A 907 -0.95 -20.66 10.63
CA LEU A 907 -0.72 -19.57 11.57
C LEU A 907 -0.51 -20.08 12.99
N GLU A 908 0.35 -19.40 13.74
CA GLU A 908 0.52 -19.64 15.17
C GLU A 908 -0.79 -19.35 15.94
N PRO A 909 -1.15 -20.11 16.99
CA PRO A 909 -2.41 -19.93 17.72
C PRO A 909 -2.63 -18.50 18.24
N VAL A 910 -1.56 -17.82 18.64
CA VAL A 910 -1.59 -16.43 19.11
C VAL A 910 -1.97 -15.46 17.97
N GLU A 911 -1.42 -15.68 16.78
CA GLU A 911 -1.74 -14.85 15.61
C GLU A 911 -3.15 -15.15 15.09
N VAL A 912 -3.62 -16.40 15.17
CA VAL A 912 -5.03 -16.74 14.90
C VAL A 912 -5.97 -15.99 15.84
N ALA A 913 -5.68 -15.97 17.15
CA ALA A 913 -6.51 -15.25 18.11
C ALA A 913 -6.56 -13.73 17.82
N LYS A 914 -5.40 -13.12 17.54
CA LYS A 914 -5.32 -11.70 17.14
C LYS A 914 -6.06 -11.42 15.84
N ALA A 915 -5.92 -12.29 14.83
CA ALA A 915 -6.56 -12.12 13.54
C ALA A 915 -8.09 -12.23 13.65
N LYS A 916 -8.60 -13.22 14.40
CA LYS A 916 -10.04 -13.33 14.70
C LYS A 916 -10.57 -12.09 15.42
N GLN A 917 -9.86 -11.59 16.43
CA GLN A 917 -10.25 -10.37 17.14
C GLN A 917 -10.28 -9.16 16.21
N GLY A 918 -9.26 -8.99 15.36
CA GLY A 918 -9.23 -7.92 14.36
C GLY A 918 -10.40 -8.01 13.38
N GLN A 919 -10.66 -9.19 12.83
CA GLN A 919 -11.79 -9.42 11.92
C GLN A 919 -13.15 -9.18 12.59
N THR A 920 -13.35 -9.56 13.85
CA THR A 920 -14.59 -9.25 14.59
C THR A 920 -14.76 -7.74 14.79
N SER A 921 -13.67 -7.00 15.03
CA SER A 921 -13.71 -5.55 15.16
C SER A 921 -14.01 -4.85 13.84
N ASP A 922 -13.36 -5.29 12.76
CA ASP A 922 -13.40 -4.60 11.47
C ASP A 922 -14.60 -5.03 10.62
N TYR A 923 -15.04 -6.28 10.75
CA TYR A 923 -16.12 -6.92 9.99
C TYR A 923 -17.12 -7.62 10.90
N PRO A 924 -17.82 -6.90 11.81
CA PRO A 924 -18.70 -7.51 12.80
C PRO A 924 -19.86 -8.32 12.19
N ASN A 925 -20.26 -8.02 10.96
CA ASN A 925 -21.31 -8.73 10.22
C ASN A 925 -20.74 -9.54 9.03
N GLY A 926 -19.42 -9.78 9.00
CA GLY A 926 -18.72 -10.27 7.82
C GLY A 926 -18.41 -9.16 6.80
N ILE A 927 -17.86 -9.57 5.65
CA ILE A 927 -17.56 -8.69 4.53
C ILE A 927 -18.77 -8.67 3.58
N PRO A 928 -19.33 -7.50 3.25
CA PRO A 928 -20.46 -7.42 2.33
C PRO A 928 -20.05 -7.72 0.89
N GLU A 929 -20.97 -8.29 0.12
CA GLU A 929 -20.81 -8.45 -1.32
C GLU A 929 -20.65 -7.08 -2.00
N CYS A 930 -19.51 -6.85 -2.64
CA CYS A 930 -19.20 -5.60 -3.33
C CYS A 930 -19.20 -5.74 -4.86
N GLY A 931 -18.81 -6.92 -5.37
CA GLY A 931 -18.51 -7.12 -6.79
C GLY A 931 -17.11 -6.67 -7.21
N THR A 932 -16.69 -7.17 -8.36
CA THR A 932 -15.35 -7.00 -8.94
C THR A 932 -15.09 -5.55 -9.35
N ASP A 933 -16.03 -4.89 -10.00
CA ASP A 933 -15.84 -3.53 -10.48
C ASP A 933 -15.71 -2.51 -9.34
N ALA A 934 -16.48 -2.70 -8.27
CA ALA A 934 -16.38 -1.85 -7.08
C ALA A 934 -15.01 -2.01 -6.41
N LEU A 935 -14.52 -3.25 -6.29
CA LEU A 935 -13.18 -3.55 -5.78
C LEU A 935 -12.09 -2.87 -6.63
N ARG A 936 -12.12 -3.04 -7.95
CA ARG A 936 -11.13 -2.44 -8.86
C ARG A 936 -11.13 -0.92 -8.80
N PHE A 937 -12.31 -0.30 -8.87
CA PHE A 937 -12.43 1.15 -8.82
C PHE A 937 -11.91 1.71 -7.49
N ALA A 938 -12.23 1.06 -6.37
CA ALA A 938 -11.72 1.44 -5.06
C ALA A 938 -10.19 1.38 -5.00
N LEU A 939 -9.61 0.27 -5.45
CA LEU A 939 -8.15 0.06 -5.43
C LEU A 939 -7.43 1.12 -6.27
N CYS A 940 -7.91 1.42 -7.48
CA CYS A 940 -7.37 2.48 -8.32
C CYS A 940 -7.49 3.87 -7.68
N ALA A 941 -8.65 4.20 -7.08
CA ALA A 941 -8.87 5.50 -6.42
C ALA A 941 -7.95 5.72 -5.20
N TYR A 942 -7.60 4.64 -4.51
CA TYR A 942 -6.79 4.67 -3.29
C TYR A 942 -5.29 4.85 -3.50
N THR A 943 -4.81 4.73 -4.73
CA THR A 943 -3.39 4.95 -5.06
C THR A 943 -2.89 6.37 -4.74
N SER A 944 -3.78 7.30 -4.39
CA SER A 944 -3.49 8.65 -3.89
C SER A 944 -2.81 8.70 -2.50
N GLN A 945 -2.82 7.63 -1.72
CA GLN A 945 -2.34 7.64 -0.32
C GLN A 945 -0.80 7.63 -0.13
N GLY A 946 -0.03 7.78 -1.21
CA GLY A 946 1.43 7.84 -1.16
C GLY A 946 2.04 6.44 -1.23
N ARG A 947 3.02 6.13 -0.35
CA ARG A 947 3.80 4.86 -0.42
C ARG A 947 3.00 3.63 0.03
N ASP A 948 2.04 3.83 0.91
CA ASP A 948 1.26 2.77 1.55
C ASP A 948 -0.23 3.07 1.46
N ILE A 949 -1.05 2.03 1.22
CA ILE A 949 -2.51 2.16 1.10
C ILE A 949 -3.16 1.45 2.28
N ASN A 950 -3.78 2.19 3.18
CA ASN A 950 -4.59 1.60 4.25
C ASN A 950 -6.00 1.35 3.71
N LEU A 951 -6.28 0.12 3.34
CA LEU A 951 -7.53 -0.25 2.68
C LEU A 951 -8.61 -0.59 3.73
N ASP A 952 -9.79 -0.01 3.53
CA ASP A 952 -10.99 -0.29 4.31
C ASP A 952 -12.05 -0.83 3.36
N VAL A 953 -12.51 -2.06 3.61
CA VAL A 953 -13.48 -2.74 2.75
C VAL A 953 -14.81 -1.98 2.71
N ASN A 954 -15.17 -1.21 3.75
CA ASN A 954 -16.40 -0.43 3.76
C ASN A 954 -16.42 0.70 2.71
N ARG A 955 -15.26 1.21 2.30
CA ARG A 955 -15.21 2.18 1.20
C ARG A 955 -15.39 1.51 -0.17
N ILE A 956 -15.09 0.22 -0.29
CA ILE A 956 -15.40 -0.57 -1.49
C ILE A 956 -16.91 -0.69 -1.66
N LEU A 957 -17.65 -0.88 -0.56
CA LEU A 957 -19.11 -0.86 -0.54
C LEU A 957 -19.68 0.48 -1.07
N GLY A 958 -19.01 1.59 -0.77
CA GLY A 958 -19.33 2.90 -1.36
C GLY A 958 -19.35 2.89 -2.90
N TYR A 959 -18.37 2.24 -3.52
CA TYR A 959 -18.31 2.11 -4.98
C TYR A 959 -19.30 1.08 -5.55
N ARG A 960 -19.78 0.11 -4.75
CA ARG A 960 -20.95 -0.70 -5.14
C ARG A 960 -22.20 0.17 -5.29
N HIS A 961 -22.40 1.16 -4.44
CA HIS A 961 -23.51 2.11 -4.61
C HIS A 961 -23.33 2.97 -5.87
N PHE A 962 -22.09 3.30 -6.23
CA PHE A 962 -21.80 3.95 -7.51
C PHE A 962 -22.17 3.06 -8.70
N CYS A 963 -21.86 1.75 -8.69
CA CYS A 963 -22.36 0.81 -9.71
C CYS A 963 -23.90 0.86 -9.84
N ASN A 964 -24.61 0.90 -8.71
CA ASN A 964 -26.07 1.02 -8.71
C ASN A 964 -26.55 2.37 -9.26
N LYS A 965 -25.82 3.47 -9.05
CA LYS A 965 -26.14 4.75 -9.68
C LYS A 965 -25.97 4.68 -11.20
N LEU A 966 -24.86 4.11 -11.69
CA LEU A 966 -24.62 3.89 -13.12
C LEU A 966 -25.74 3.06 -13.77
N TRP A 967 -26.13 1.97 -13.10
CA TRP A 967 -27.22 1.10 -13.49
C TRP A 967 -28.54 1.86 -13.68
N ASN A 968 -28.92 2.64 -12.66
CA ASN A 968 -30.16 3.42 -12.70
C ASN A 968 -30.11 4.55 -13.74
N ALA A 969 -28.96 5.19 -13.93
CA ALA A 969 -28.76 6.23 -14.93
C ALA A 969 -28.98 5.68 -16.35
N VAL A 970 -28.37 4.53 -16.68
CA VAL A 970 -28.55 3.89 -17.98
C VAL A 970 -29.97 3.33 -18.15
N LYS A 971 -30.55 2.71 -17.10
CA LYS A 971 -31.95 2.23 -17.15
C LYS A 971 -32.93 3.37 -17.43
N PHE A 972 -32.78 4.50 -16.74
CA PHE A 972 -33.56 5.71 -16.99
C PHE A 972 -33.35 6.22 -18.41
N ALA A 973 -32.09 6.36 -18.84
CA ALA A 973 -31.78 6.92 -20.15
C ALA A 973 -32.29 6.03 -21.30
N MET A 974 -32.20 4.71 -21.18
CA MET A 974 -32.76 3.78 -22.18
C MET A 974 -34.26 3.94 -22.35
N LYS A 975 -35.01 4.11 -21.25
CA LYS A 975 -36.45 4.42 -21.31
C LYS A 975 -36.69 5.76 -22.03
N THR A 976 -35.86 6.75 -21.75
CA THR A 976 -35.92 8.09 -22.32
C THR A 976 -35.59 8.14 -23.82
N LEU A 977 -34.66 7.31 -24.30
CA LEU A 977 -34.32 7.23 -25.73
C LEU A 977 -35.53 6.78 -26.55
N GLY A 978 -36.28 5.79 -26.06
CA GLY A 978 -37.45 5.21 -26.74
C GLY A 978 -37.08 4.08 -27.72
N GLU A 979 -38.04 3.21 -28.01
CA GLU A 979 -37.82 1.95 -28.75
C GLU A 979 -37.32 2.13 -30.19
N ASN A 980 -37.70 3.23 -30.83
CA ASN A 980 -37.34 3.53 -32.23
C ASN A 980 -36.15 4.50 -32.35
N PHE A 981 -35.40 4.74 -31.27
CA PHE A 981 -34.26 5.65 -31.31
C PHE A 981 -33.10 5.08 -32.13
N VAL A 982 -32.68 5.84 -33.14
CA VAL A 982 -31.49 5.52 -33.94
C VAL A 982 -30.39 6.52 -33.60
N PRO A 983 -29.27 6.07 -33.02
CA PRO A 983 -28.14 6.95 -32.74
C PRO A 983 -27.51 7.42 -34.05
N SER A 984 -27.08 8.69 -34.07
CA SER A 984 -26.37 9.26 -35.22
C SER A 984 -25.09 8.48 -35.51
N GLU A 985 -24.70 8.35 -36.78
CA GLU A 985 -23.48 7.63 -37.13
C GLU A 985 -22.21 8.18 -36.46
N LYS A 986 -22.18 9.49 -36.20
CA LYS A 986 -21.07 10.19 -35.55
C LYS A 986 -21.60 11.11 -34.46
N ALA A 987 -20.81 11.27 -33.41
CA ALA A 987 -21.03 12.30 -32.40
C ALA A 987 -20.54 13.64 -32.97
N GLN A 988 -21.47 14.50 -33.36
CA GLN A 988 -21.20 15.80 -33.99
C GLN A 988 -22.22 16.81 -33.48
N LEU A 989 -21.80 18.05 -33.25
CA LEU A 989 -22.74 19.15 -33.04
C LEU A 989 -23.52 19.42 -34.32
N ARG A 990 -24.81 19.72 -34.18
CA ARG A 990 -25.72 20.05 -35.28
C ARG A 990 -26.13 21.53 -35.27
N GLY A 991 -25.78 22.28 -34.23
CA GLY A 991 -26.12 23.70 -34.06
C GLY A 991 -27.46 23.94 -33.35
N ASP A 992 -28.24 22.87 -33.13
CA ASP A 992 -29.55 22.90 -32.47
C ASP A 992 -29.45 22.53 -30.96
N GLU A 993 -28.24 22.33 -30.43
CA GLU A 993 -28.02 21.96 -29.03
C GLU A 993 -28.37 23.09 -28.05
N SER A 994 -29.13 22.75 -27.01
CA SER A 994 -29.38 23.70 -25.91
C SER A 994 -28.09 24.06 -25.17
N VAL A 995 -28.16 25.06 -24.28
CA VAL A 995 -27.04 25.40 -23.39
C VAL A 995 -26.66 24.19 -22.51
N SER A 996 -27.64 23.47 -21.98
CA SER A 996 -27.42 22.26 -21.18
C SER A 996 -26.75 21.14 -21.98
N ASP A 997 -27.16 20.94 -23.23
CA ASP A 997 -26.57 19.94 -24.14
C ASP A 997 -25.10 20.27 -24.45
N ARG A 998 -24.81 21.53 -24.79
CA ARG A 998 -23.43 21.99 -25.03
C ARG A 998 -22.57 21.90 -23.78
N TRP A 999 -23.13 22.22 -22.62
CA TRP A 999 -22.44 22.11 -21.34
C TRP A 999 -22.04 20.67 -21.04
N ILE A 1000 -22.96 19.70 -21.10
CA ILE A 1000 -22.61 18.30 -20.78
C ILE A 1000 -21.61 17.71 -21.77
N LEU A 1001 -21.66 18.08 -23.06
CA LEU A 1001 -20.66 17.66 -24.05
C LEU A 1001 -19.28 18.25 -23.75
N SER A 1002 -19.22 19.50 -23.29
CA SER A 1002 -17.97 20.11 -22.82
C SER A 1002 -17.41 19.38 -21.59
N ARG A 1003 -18.27 19.04 -20.61
CA ARG A 1003 -17.88 18.27 -19.43
C ARG A 1003 -17.39 16.86 -19.77
N LEU A 1004 -18.09 16.17 -20.66
CA LEU A 1004 -17.67 14.87 -21.20
C LEU A 1004 -16.29 14.97 -21.85
N SER A 1005 -16.06 15.98 -22.70
CA SER A 1005 -14.76 16.20 -23.34
C SER A 1005 -13.65 16.44 -22.32
N ALA A 1006 -13.92 17.19 -21.25
CA ALA A 1006 -12.97 17.40 -20.15
C ALA A 1006 -12.66 16.09 -19.42
N ALA A 1007 -13.68 15.27 -19.13
CA ALA A 1007 -13.49 13.96 -18.51
C ALA A 1007 -12.63 13.02 -19.38
N VAL A 1008 -12.86 13.01 -20.70
CA VAL A 1008 -12.03 12.26 -21.66
C VAL A 1008 -10.58 12.73 -21.61
N ALA A 1009 -10.33 14.04 -21.65
CA ALA A 1009 -8.99 14.60 -21.61
C ALA A 1009 -8.25 14.27 -20.31
N LEU A 1010 -8.94 14.38 -19.17
CA LEU A 1010 -8.40 14.03 -17.85
C LEU A 1010 -8.06 12.55 -17.74
N CYS A 1011 -8.93 11.66 -18.24
CA CYS A 1011 -8.66 10.23 -18.24
C CYS A 1011 -7.46 9.88 -19.13
N ASP A 1012 -7.37 10.43 -20.35
CA ASP A 1012 -6.24 10.21 -21.26
C ASP A 1012 -4.92 10.72 -20.68
N ALA A 1013 -4.92 11.90 -20.05
CA ALA A 1013 -3.76 12.43 -19.34
C ALA A 1013 -3.38 11.55 -18.14
N GLY A 1014 -4.36 11.13 -17.34
CA GLY A 1014 -4.16 10.29 -16.18
C GLY A 1014 -3.56 8.93 -16.53
N PHE A 1015 -4.03 8.26 -17.59
CA PHE A 1015 -3.45 6.99 -18.04
C PHE A 1015 -1.99 7.16 -18.49
N LYS A 1016 -1.66 8.24 -19.20
CA LYS A 1016 -0.29 8.54 -19.63
C LYS A 1016 0.65 8.86 -18.46
N ALA A 1017 0.11 9.43 -17.39
CA ALA A 1017 0.88 9.83 -16.21
C ALA A 1017 0.84 8.78 -15.08
N TYR A 1018 0.15 7.65 -15.26
CA TYR A 1018 -0.12 6.64 -14.23
C TYR A 1018 -0.86 7.20 -13.00
N GLU A 1019 -1.70 8.22 -13.19
CA GLU A 1019 -2.49 8.89 -12.15
C GLU A 1019 -3.93 8.31 -12.08
N PHE A 1020 -4.04 7.08 -11.60
CA PHE A 1020 -5.33 6.41 -11.39
C PHE A 1020 -6.35 7.19 -10.53
N PRO A 1021 -5.95 7.97 -9.49
CA PRO A 1021 -6.89 8.79 -8.75
C PRO A 1021 -7.52 9.86 -9.63
N THR A 1022 -6.73 10.53 -10.48
CA THR A 1022 -7.22 11.52 -11.45
C THR A 1022 -8.25 10.90 -12.40
N ILE A 1023 -7.99 9.68 -12.89
CA ILE A 1023 -8.91 8.95 -13.78
C ILE A 1023 -10.22 8.62 -13.06
N THR A 1024 -10.14 7.99 -11.88
CA THR A 1024 -11.33 7.60 -11.11
C THR A 1024 -12.16 8.82 -10.69
N THR A 1025 -11.54 9.92 -10.27
CA THR A 1025 -12.23 11.17 -9.96
C THR A 1025 -12.92 11.76 -11.19
N ALA A 1026 -12.26 11.79 -12.35
CA ALA A 1026 -12.87 12.29 -13.59
C ALA A 1026 -14.11 11.48 -13.99
N ILE A 1027 -14.02 10.15 -13.94
CA ILE A 1027 -15.14 9.24 -14.23
C ILE A 1027 -16.27 9.43 -13.23
N TYR A 1028 -15.96 9.43 -11.94
CA TYR A 1028 -16.94 9.56 -10.87
C TYR A 1028 -17.70 10.89 -10.96
N ASN A 1029 -16.98 11.99 -11.15
CA ASN A 1029 -17.57 13.33 -11.25
C ASN A 1029 -18.48 13.46 -12.48
N PHE A 1030 -18.02 12.96 -13.64
CA PHE A 1030 -18.82 12.99 -14.86
C PHE A 1030 -20.13 12.22 -14.68
N TRP A 1031 -20.06 10.99 -14.20
CA TRP A 1031 -21.25 10.16 -14.06
C TRP A 1031 -22.20 10.65 -12.97
N LEU A 1032 -21.69 10.95 -11.78
CA LEU A 1032 -22.54 11.29 -10.64
C LEU A 1032 -22.99 12.75 -10.69
N TYR A 1033 -22.04 13.69 -10.60
CA TYR A 1033 -22.36 15.09 -10.37
C TYR A 1033 -22.80 15.84 -11.63
N GLU A 1034 -22.26 15.46 -12.80
CA GLU A 1034 -22.53 16.19 -14.04
C GLU A 1034 -23.67 15.56 -14.84
N LEU A 1035 -23.59 14.26 -15.11
CA LEU A 1035 -24.61 13.54 -15.87
C LEU A 1035 -25.86 13.29 -15.03
N CYS A 1036 -25.75 12.58 -13.90
CA CYS A 1036 -26.94 12.20 -13.14
C CYS A 1036 -27.61 13.37 -12.42
N ASP A 1037 -26.85 14.12 -11.64
CA ASP A 1037 -27.44 15.11 -10.73
C ASP A 1037 -27.87 16.40 -11.44
N VAL A 1038 -27.31 16.69 -12.62
CA VAL A 1038 -27.63 17.92 -13.38
C VAL A 1038 -28.23 17.61 -14.74
N TYR A 1039 -27.52 16.93 -15.64
CA TYR A 1039 -27.99 16.81 -17.02
C TYR A 1039 -29.27 15.98 -17.12
N LEU A 1040 -29.34 14.79 -16.52
CA LEU A 1040 -30.55 13.95 -16.54
C LEU A 1040 -31.77 14.68 -15.96
N GLU A 1041 -31.59 15.46 -14.89
CA GLU A 1041 -32.66 16.28 -14.31
C GLU A 1041 -33.11 17.39 -15.26
N SER A 1042 -32.16 18.04 -15.95
CA SER A 1042 -32.46 19.11 -16.92
C SER A 1042 -33.19 18.61 -18.18
N VAL A 1043 -33.02 17.32 -18.51
CA VAL A 1043 -33.60 16.69 -19.70
C VAL A 1043 -35.06 16.25 -19.48
N LYS A 1044 -35.46 15.93 -18.24
CA LYS A 1044 -36.82 15.48 -17.91
C LYS A 1044 -37.92 16.43 -18.42
N PRO A 1045 -37.87 17.76 -18.18
CA PRO A 1045 -38.90 18.68 -18.66
C PRO A 1045 -38.94 18.80 -20.19
N VAL A 1046 -37.79 18.70 -20.87
CA VAL A 1046 -37.69 18.79 -22.32
C VAL A 1046 -38.42 17.63 -22.99
N LEU A 1047 -38.26 16.42 -22.44
CA LEU A 1047 -38.91 15.22 -22.95
C LEU A 1047 -40.41 15.21 -22.65
N SER A 1048 -40.80 15.60 -21.43
CA SER A 1048 -42.22 15.71 -21.04
C SER A 1048 -42.97 16.66 -21.97
N ARG A 1049 -42.39 17.82 -22.32
CA ARG A 1049 -43.02 18.78 -23.25
C ARG A 1049 -43.13 18.24 -24.67
N ALA A 1050 -42.18 17.42 -25.12
CA ALA A 1050 -42.25 16.85 -26.46
C ALA A 1050 -43.38 15.82 -26.61
N GLU A 1051 -43.78 15.14 -25.52
CA GLU A 1051 -44.97 14.27 -25.52
C GLU A 1051 -46.27 15.05 -25.76
N GLU A 1052 -46.32 16.32 -25.32
CA GLU A 1052 -47.50 17.19 -25.42
C GLU A 1052 -47.51 18.06 -26.68
N ASP A 1053 -46.34 18.51 -27.16
CA ASP A 1053 -46.18 19.47 -28.25
C ASP A 1053 -45.24 18.96 -29.36
N ARG A 1054 -45.78 18.89 -30.59
CA ARG A 1054 -45.04 18.48 -31.79
C ARG A 1054 -43.90 19.45 -32.15
N SER A 1055 -44.00 20.74 -31.80
CA SER A 1055 -42.95 21.71 -32.10
C SER A 1055 -41.67 21.47 -31.27
N SER A 1056 -41.82 20.85 -30.10
CA SER A 1056 -40.73 20.51 -29.17
C SER A 1056 -40.00 19.19 -29.49
N GLN A 1057 -40.51 18.41 -30.46
CA GLN A 1057 -39.95 17.10 -30.84
C GLN A 1057 -38.52 17.17 -31.39
N ARG A 1058 -38.18 18.25 -32.13
CA ARG A 1058 -36.83 18.45 -32.66
C ARG A 1058 -35.80 18.60 -31.54
N GLN A 1059 -36.11 19.40 -30.51
CA GLN A 1059 -35.23 19.60 -29.35
C GLN A 1059 -35.06 18.31 -28.55
N ALA A 1060 -36.14 17.55 -28.35
CA ALA A 1060 -36.09 16.25 -27.68
C ALA A 1060 -35.20 15.24 -28.44
N LEU A 1061 -35.23 15.24 -29.78
CA LEU A 1061 -34.34 14.38 -30.57
C LEU A 1061 -32.86 14.75 -30.38
N VAL A 1062 -32.52 16.05 -30.42
CA VAL A 1062 -31.15 16.53 -30.17
C VAL A 1062 -30.68 16.11 -28.77
N CYS A 1063 -31.53 16.31 -27.77
CA CYS A 1063 -31.27 15.90 -26.40
C CYS A 1063 -31.03 14.38 -26.27
N ARG A 1064 -31.85 13.54 -26.92
CA ARG A 1064 -31.63 12.07 -26.95
C ARG A 1064 -30.28 11.71 -27.60
N GLN A 1065 -29.87 12.38 -28.67
CA GLN A 1065 -28.58 12.16 -29.32
C GLN A 1065 -27.40 12.55 -28.42
N THR A 1066 -27.53 13.67 -27.71
CA THR A 1066 -26.53 14.13 -26.72
C THR A 1066 -26.43 13.17 -25.54
N LEU A 1067 -27.56 12.77 -24.97
CA LEU A 1067 -27.62 11.79 -23.89
C LEU A 1067 -26.99 10.45 -24.31
N TYR A 1068 -27.36 9.92 -25.48
CA TYR A 1068 -26.76 8.70 -26.01
C TYR A 1068 -25.23 8.84 -26.14
N THR A 1069 -24.74 9.97 -26.64
CA THR A 1069 -23.29 10.23 -26.77
C THR A 1069 -22.61 10.25 -25.41
N CYS A 1070 -23.24 10.81 -24.38
CA CYS A 1070 -22.74 10.80 -23.01
C CYS A 1070 -22.64 9.38 -22.44
N LEU A 1071 -23.64 8.52 -22.68
CA LEU A 1071 -23.61 7.12 -22.24
C LEU A 1071 -22.55 6.31 -22.98
N ASP A 1072 -22.53 6.40 -24.31
CA ASP A 1072 -21.59 5.67 -25.18
C ASP A 1072 -20.14 5.98 -24.82
N VAL A 1073 -19.78 7.27 -24.70
CA VAL A 1073 -18.41 7.67 -24.34
C VAL A 1073 -18.13 7.45 -22.86
N GLY A 1074 -19.08 7.74 -21.96
CA GLY A 1074 -18.93 7.54 -20.53
C GLY A 1074 -18.69 6.09 -20.14
N LEU A 1075 -19.37 5.13 -20.78
CA LEU A 1075 -19.16 3.69 -20.55
C LEU A 1075 -17.81 3.22 -21.10
N ARG A 1076 -17.34 3.80 -22.21
CA ARG A 1076 -15.99 3.53 -22.72
C ARG A 1076 -14.90 4.04 -21.79
N LEU A 1077 -15.07 5.22 -21.19
CA LEU A 1077 -14.13 5.73 -20.16
C LEU A 1077 -14.10 4.83 -18.92
N LEU A 1078 -15.24 4.25 -18.57
CA LEU A 1078 -15.41 3.38 -17.41
C LEU A 1078 -14.78 1.98 -17.61
N SER A 1079 -14.88 1.43 -18.82
CA SER A 1079 -14.55 0.04 -19.16
C SER A 1079 -13.14 -0.45 -18.75
N PRO A 1080 -12.05 0.34 -18.83
CA PRO A 1080 -10.75 -0.11 -18.35
C PRO A 1080 -10.72 -0.45 -16.85
N ILE A 1081 -11.43 0.31 -16.02
CA ILE A 1081 -11.42 0.17 -14.56
C ILE A 1081 -12.53 -0.75 -14.08
N MET A 1082 -13.74 -0.63 -14.66
CA MET A 1082 -14.94 -1.40 -14.30
C MET A 1082 -15.48 -2.16 -15.52
N PRO A 1083 -14.79 -3.25 -15.93
CA PRO A 1083 -15.08 -3.94 -17.18
C PRO A 1083 -16.45 -4.63 -17.23
N PHE A 1084 -16.99 -5.15 -16.11
CA PHE A 1084 -18.21 -5.95 -16.16
C PHE A 1084 -19.46 -5.09 -16.34
N VAL A 1085 -19.68 -4.10 -15.48
CA VAL A 1085 -20.80 -3.16 -15.55
C VAL A 1085 -20.69 -2.28 -16.80
N GLY A 1086 -19.47 -1.93 -17.21
CA GLY A 1086 -19.22 -1.22 -18.46
C GLY A 1086 -19.75 -2.01 -19.67
N GLU A 1087 -19.35 -3.28 -19.78
CA GLU A 1087 -19.79 -4.18 -20.86
C GLU A 1087 -21.30 -4.45 -20.81
N GLU A 1088 -21.84 -4.77 -19.63
CA GLU A 1088 -23.25 -5.08 -19.42
C GLU A 1088 -24.17 -3.95 -19.89
N LEU A 1089 -23.84 -2.71 -19.52
CA LEU A 1089 -24.65 -1.54 -19.85
C LEU A 1089 -24.48 -1.13 -21.31
N TYR A 1090 -23.31 -1.29 -21.89
CA TYR A 1090 -23.07 -0.91 -23.27
C TYR A 1090 -23.68 -1.84 -24.29
N GLN A 1091 -23.68 -3.15 -24.03
CA GLN A 1091 -24.30 -4.12 -24.93
C GLN A 1091 -25.81 -3.90 -25.08
N ARG A 1092 -26.42 -3.13 -24.17
CA ARG A 1092 -27.82 -2.70 -24.23
C ARG A 1092 -28.05 -1.41 -24.98
N LEU A 1093 -27.01 -0.60 -25.21
CA LEU A 1093 -27.16 0.62 -25.98
C LEU A 1093 -27.40 0.27 -27.46
N PRO A 1094 -28.26 1.02 -28.17
CA PRO A 1094 -28.40 0.85 -29.61
C PRO A 1094 -27.06 1.16 -30.31
N ARG A 1095 -26.74 0.45 -31.40
CA ARG A 1095 -25.46 0.61 -32.10
C ARG A 1095 -25.51 1.73 -33.15
N ARG A 1096 -24.43 2.49 -33.30
CA ARG A 1096 -24.29 3.49 -34.38
C ARG A 1096 -24.18 2.83 -35.76
N ARG A 1097 -23.58 1.64 -35.88
CA ARG A 1097 -23.48 0.89 -37.15
C ARG A 1097 -23.78 -0.60 -36.98
N PRO A 1098 -25.00 -1.06 -37.30
CA PRO A 1098 -25.42 -2.45 -37.08
C PRO A 1098 -24.57 -3.51 -37.81
N GLN A 1099 -24.03 -3.20 -38.99
CA GLN A 1099 -23.36 -4.16 -39.88
C GLN A 1099 -21.82 -4.20 -39.81
N SER A 1100 -21.15 -3.20 -39.21
CA SER A 1100 -19.68 -3.10 -39.18
C SER A 1100 -19.04 -3.07 -37.80
N ASP A 1101 -19.84 -2.90 -36.74
CA ASP A 1101 -19.31 -2.82 -35.37
C ASP A 1101 -19.06 -4.24 -34.84
N PRO A 1102 -17.80 -4.62 -34.54
CA PRO A 1102 -17.53 -5.88 -33.85
C PRO A 1102 -18.29 -5.87 -32.51
N PRO A 1103 -18.61 -7.04 -31.95
CA PRO A 1103 -19.53 -7.13 -30.82
C PRO A 1103 -19.03 -6.53 -29.50
N GLN A 1104 -18.01 -5.65 -29.46
CA GLN A 1104 -17.39 -5.18 -28.22
C GLN A 1104 -16.70 -3.80 -28.24
N HIS A 1105 -16.53 -3.25 -27.03
CA HIS A 1105 -15.88 -1.97 -26.73
C HIS A 1105 -14.38 -1.85 -27.05
N HIS A 1106 -13.64 -2.95 -27.04
CA HIS A 1106 -12.17 -2.92 -26.95
C HIS A 1106 -11.43 -2.48 -28.22
N ARG A 1107 -12.15 -2.20 -29.32
CA ARG A 1107 -11.56 -1.68 -30.57
C ARG A 1107 -11.83 -0.21 -30.86
N HIS A 1108 -12.63 0.46 -30.05
CA HIS A 1108 -13.08 1.81 -30.35
C HIS A 1108 -12.82 2.77 -29.19
N PHE A 1109 -11.56 3.11 -28.97
CA PHE A 1109 -11.20 4.42 -28.45
C PHE A 1109 -10.50 5.23 -29.53
N VAL A 1110 -10.93 6.49 -29.62
CA VAL A 1110 -10.69 7.49 -30.67
C VAL A 1110 -11.63 7.40 -31.88
N PRO A 1111 -12.89 7.90 -31.80
CA PRO A 1111 -13.29 8.86 -32.82
C PRO A 1111 -12.34 10.05 -32.71
N ARG A 1112 -11.99 10.69 -33.82
CA ARG A 1112 -11.30 11.98 -33.86
C ARG A 1112 -12.07 13.03 -33.04
N PHE A 1113 -11.94 13.04 -31.71
CA PHE A 1113 -12.52 14.04 -30.82
C PHE A 1113 -11.56 15.22 -30.61
N ARG A 1114 -10.31 15.10 -31.07
CA ARG A 1114 -9.34 16.23 -31.09
C ARG A 1114 -9.68 17.32 -32.12
N GLY A 1115 -10.72 17.19 -32.95
CA GLY A 1115 -10.92 18.10 -34.09
C GLY A 1115 -12.32 18.58 -34.42
N VAL A 1116 -13.37 18.31 -33.62
CA VAL A 1116 -14.76 18.65 -34.02
C VAL A 1116 -15.48 19.60 -33.05
N LEU A 1117 -14.91 19.91 -31.88
CA LEU A 1117 -15.50 20.86 -30.92
C LEU A 1117 -14.62 22.07 -30.60
N LEU A 1118 -13.40 22.13 -31.14
CA LEU A 1118 -12.48 23.27 -31.05
C LEU A 1118 -12.22 23.94 -32.40
N ALA A 1119 -12.96 23.54 -33.43
CA ALA A 1119 -13.01 24.21 -34.73
C ALA A 1119 -14.46 24.62 -35.01
N GLN A 1120 -15.02 25.44 -34.13
CA GLN A 1120 -16.10 26.39 -34.36
C GLN A 1120 -16.09 27.45 -33.25
#